data_AF-A0A378KN83-F1
#
_entry.id   AF-A0A378KN83-F1
#
_cell.length_a   1.000
_cell.length_b   1.000
_cell.length_c   1.000
_cell.angle_alpha   90.00
_cell.angle_beta   90.00
_cell.angle_gamma   90.00
#
_symmetry.space_group_name_H-M   'P 1'
#
loop_
_entity.id
_entity.type
_entity.pdbx_description
1 polymer ?
#
loop_
_entity_poly.entity_id
_entity_poly.type
_entity_poly.pdbx_seq_one_letter_code
_entity_poly.pdbx_strand_id
1 'polypeptide(L)'
;MALSEALISPKAQDSNMIAETALSFATAKLAEREAAFDHKELLMEAMVFAMGKASLADIEQAIADKEAQGDLMHANTRWVVREAYLLEKKILSNNREGQGVVQPIMAESAISLPETLTQGQKEAVTLSLTTSDRFVTVQGLAGTGKTTMMREIKRLAENSGFKVQGLAPMNTSKDELQRAGIGASTIASFLTLDTPYPEKCLFIVDEASMIGNEDYLYLQEKAKTLNARLLFAGDRTQMQSPASGIPHELTLETKTQASAQMDEILRQSPNPVLKKAVVHASNREIESSFATLSTINPEKHIKRLNQESRPLESVVTVDCRDEKGGMDYHRIYQAIAEDYLTRLPEQQAETLVIAHAHEDRAAINALIRDGLKAQGVVAGEEVFVKRLVARHLTQAELLTTASYKPGDMLRFNASYSVARRGDYFKVSGIDEKLNRLHCQDSQGLEFSINPALIAGATRLSVYEEKEGLLAAGDRICLRLTDKRRGHIANKDYTVASIAGHQAALKHQEETLQLDLTQHKDCHWDYAYTATALGAQGSTATFVLALELAKRSKATTHRSHEIDITRARQQVTLYTENKEALIKRLSTLKGDKTSAWQTYETAQINQPKIGQSNTHRPLNPAKTQISAEVLNKELTHQMASLTHHLLGEPNHSLSSKTNLRYGSKGSLSINLGKGLWFNFETGEKGNALQLIAAQMGFNDFKDTLDYAKTFINHREENYRTEKPRVKKKEPVIKESPNKKAYAQKLYAQSVPLEGTLGERYLKHHRHLTDYAQAQLRFLPAIATWHQGKKAAVPAVLAVAKDLKGEVNHAQVIRLNPLTGEKDKQSTFIKQTYGSPKGFAIDLNPNAQSKASWFCEGLETGLSVVSADKSLSVKALLGKSNFLSIDPNTVGKQVVFCLDNDGNKTFSDLIIAKATARLLEAGKSVFIVMPETKGDDFNDVLRRDGLGVLKRQLTTLNDAKLMLKNQMDSLTKDHPEANIKGDLSSLIDHNITTANQQSIAIKSMPINTQKEMEITR
;
A
#
# COMPACT_ATOMS: atom_id res chain seq x y z
N MET A 1 14.97 28.07 11.42
CA MET A 1 15.83 29.16 11.94
C MET A 1 17.30 28.93 11.56
N ALA A 2 17.93 27.83 11.96
CA ALA A 2 19.33 27.52 11.61
C ALA A 2 19.67 27.65 10.11
N LEU A 3 18.81 27.15 9.21
CA LEU A 3 18.98 27.30 7.77
C LEU A 3 18.98 28.77 7.30
N SER A 4 18.10 29.60 7.87
CA SER A 4 18.05 31.03 7.53
C SER A 4 19.35 31.73 7.95
N GLU A 5 19.85 31.45 9.16
CA GLU A 5 21.13 32.02 9.65
C GLU A 5 22.31 31.65 8.73
N ALA A 6 22.40 30.40 8.29
CA ALA A 6 23.42 29.94 7.35
C ALA A 6 23.36 30.67 5.99
N LEU A 7 22.15 31.01 5.53
CA LEU A 7 21.90 31.67 4.24
C LEU A 7 22.03 33.20 4.28
N ILE A 8 22.12 33.81 5.47
CA ILE A 8 22.27 35.26 5.66
C ILE A 8 23.73 35.68 5.55
N SER A 9 24.66 34.88 6.08
CA SER A 9 26.10 35.17 6.07
C SER A 9 26.85 33.95 5.54
N PRO A 10 27.01 33.81 4.21
CA PRO A 10 27.84 32.75 3.64
C PRO A 10 29.29 32.99 4.07
N LYS A 11 29.69 32.42 5.21
CA LYS A 11 31.10 32.35 5.61
C LYS A 11 31.86 31.43 4.64
N ALA A 12 33.19 31.54 4.64
CA ALA A 12 34.09 30.94 3.66
C ALA A 12 33.72 29.50 3.22
N GLN A 13 33.94 29.24 1.92
CA GLN A 13 33.59 28.07 1.11
C GLN A 13 34.23 26.75 1.59
N ASP A 14 33.94 26.31 2.81
CA ASP A 14 34.24 24.94 3.25
C ASP A 14 33.14 23.99 2.74
N SER A 15 33.55 22.92 2.06
CA SER A 15 32.67 21.88 1.52
C SER A 15 31.76 21.30 2.61
N ASN A 16 32.28 21.14 3.84
CA ASN A 16 31.52 20.60 4.97
C ASN A 16 30.36 21.51 5.39
N MET A 17 30.60 22.82 5.50
CA MET A 17 29.55 23.77 5.89
C MET A 17 28.47 23.89 4.80
N ILE A 18 28.86 23.76 3.52
CA ILE A 18 27.93 23.69 2.39
C ILE A 18 27.09 22.42 2.47
N ALA A 19 27.71 21.27 2.77
CA ALA A 19 27.02 19.99 2.95
C ALA A 19 26.02 20.03 4.11
N GLU A 20 26.39 20.62 5.26
CA GLU A 20 25.48 20.81 6.40
C GLU A 20 24.29 21.71 6.05
N THR A 21 24.54 22.80 5.32
CA THR A 21 23.48 23.72 4.86
C THR A 21 22.56 23.03 3.87
N ALA A 22 23.11 22.25 2.93
CA ALA A 22 22.36 21.48 1.95
C ALA A 22 21.50 20.40 2.61
N LEU A 23 22.04 19.69 3.61
CA LEU A 23 21.29 18.71 4.39
C LEU A 23 20.16 19.38 5.18
N SER A 24 20.43 20.54 5.78
CA SER A 24 19.42 21.31 6.52
C SER A 24 18.30 21.80 5.59
N PHE A 25 18.65 22.25 4.38
CA PHE A 25 17.69 22.61 3.33
C PHE A 25 16.83 21.42 2.92
N ALA A 26 17.46 20.29 2.55
CA ALA A 26 16.78 19.09 2.11
C ALA A 26 15.84 18.54 3.21
N THR A 27 16.33 18.47 4.44
CA THR A 27 15.55 18.05 5.61
C THR A 27 14.34 18.96 5.81
N ALA A 28 14.52 20.28 5.82
CA ALA A 28 13.43 21.23 6.02
C ALA A 28 12.39 21.17 4.88
N LYS A 29 12.85 21.04 3.63
CA LYS A 29 12.00 20.91 2.44
C LYS A 29 11.14 19.65 2.49
N LEU A 30 11.73 18.50 2.81
CA LEU A 30 11.02 17.23 2.89
C LEU A 30 10.08 17.18 4.12
N ALA A 31 10.56 17.65 5.28
CA ALA A 31 9.82 17.63 6.54
C ALA A 31 8.56 18.51 6.54
N GLU A 32 8.46 19.50 5.64
CA GLU A 32 7.24 20.31 5.48
C GLU A 32 6.04 19.46 5.03
N ARG A 33 6.30 18.43 4.21
CA ARG A 33 5.26 17.58 3.62
C ARG A 33 5.23 16.18 4.21
N GLU A 34 6.36 15.58 4.55
CA GLU A 34 6.43 14.20 5.06
C GLU A 34 6.99 14.16 6.48
N ALA A 35 6.46 13.26 7.33
CA ALA A 35 6.98 13.10 8.69
C ALA A 35 8.20 12.16 8.73
N ALA A 36 8.32 11.30 7.71
CA ALA A 36 9.48 10.47 7.44
C ALA A 36 9.72 10.40 5.92
N PHE A 37 10.98 10.49 5.49
CA PHE A 37 11.33 10.53 4.06
C PHE A 37 12.45 9.53 3.74
N ASP A 38 12.47 9.06 2.50
CA ASP A 38 13.42 8.04 2.06
C ASP A 38 14.84 8.62 1.97
N HIS A 39 15.86 7.81 2.30
CA HIS A 39 17.27 8.24 2.22
C HIS A 39 17.66 8.77 0.83
N LYS A 40 17.14 8.14 -0.24
CA LYS A 40 17.37 8.57 -1.62
C LYS A 40 16.86 9.99 -1.89
N GLU A 41 15.68 10.34 -1.38
CA GLU A 41 15.08 11.67 -1.59
C GLU A 41 15.88 12.73 -0.82
N LEU A 42 16.29 12.43 0.41
CA LEU A 42 17.14 13.29 1.22
C LEU A 42 18.47 13.60 0.50
N LEU A 43 19.16 12.56 0.02
CA LEU A 43 20.41 12.70 -0.72
C LEU A 43 20.21 13.50 -2.01
N MET A 44 19.16 13.22 -2.77
CA MET A 44 18.87 13.91 -4.03
C MET A 44 18.68 15.42 -3.81
N GLU A 45 17.83 15.80 -2.86
CA GLU A 45 17.55 17.22 -2.58
C GLU A 45 18.81 17.95 -2.04
N ALA A 46 19.59 17.28 -1.18
CA ALA A 46 20.84 17.85 -0.68
C ALA A 46 21.89 18.02 -1.80
N MET A 47 22.05 17.02 -2.66
CA MET A 47 22.98 17.06 -3.80
C MET A 47 22.59 18.11 -4.84
N VAL A 48 21.29 18.26 -5.13
CA VAL A 48 20.80 19.31 -6.03
C VAL A 48 21.13 20.69 -5.48
N PHE A 49 20.94 20.90 -4.18
CA PHE A 49 21.30 22.16 -3.53
C PHE A 49 22.82 22.43 -3.53
N ALA A 50 23.62 21.40 -3.26
CA ALA A 50 25.07 21.48 -3.18
C ALA A 50 25.80 21.27 -4.52
N MET A 51 25.08 21.28 -5.65
CA MET A 51 25.61 20.88 -6.95
C MET A 51 26.88 21.68 -7.31
N GLY A 52 27.98 20.96 -7.53
CA GLY A 52 29.29 21.53 -7.85
C GLY A 52 30.00 22.24 -6.68
N LYS A 53 29.45 22.19 -5.46
CA LYS A 53 29.94 22.88 -4.26
C LYS A 53 30.30 21.94 -3.10
N ALA A 54 29.70 20.75 -3.03
CA ALA A 54 30.08 19.69 -2.09
C ALA A 54 30.00 18.31 -2.76
N SER A 55 30.74 17.34 -2.24
CA SER A 55 30.72 15.96 -2.71
C SER A 55 29.63 15.13 -2.02
N LEU A 56 29.33 13.96 -2.59
CA LEU A 56 28.43 12.98 -1.94
C LEU A 56 28.96 12.58 -0.56
N ALA A 57 30.29 12.38 -0.42
CA ALA A 57 30.92 12.00 0.83
C ALA A 57 30.74 13.08 1.92
N ASP A 58 30.78 14.36 1.55
CA ASP A 58 30.58 15.47 2.48
C ASP A 58 29.13 15.51 3.00
N ILE A 59 28.14 15.33 2.10
CA ILE A 59 26.72 15.27 2.46
C ILE A 59 26.42 14.06 3.34
N GLU A 60 26.97 12.93 2.95
CA GLU A 60 26.91 11.71 3.74
C GLU A 60 27.51 11.95 5.15
N GLN A 61 28.67 12.60 5.26
CA GLN A 61 29.27 12.95 6.55
C GLN A 61 28.34 13.81 7.39
N ALA A 62 27.76 14.86 6.81
CA ALA A 62 26.77 15.69 7.48
C ALA A 62 25.55 14.89 7.98
N ILE A 63 25.09 13.89 7.23
CA ILE A 63 24.00 12.97 7.66
C ILE A 63 24.43 12.19 8.90
N ALA A 64 25.63 11.60 8.88
CA ALA A 64 26.15 10.82 10.01
C ALA A 64 26.34 11.69 11.27
N ASP A 65 26.78 12.93 11.10
CA ASP A 65 26.95 13.87 12.21
C ASP A 65 25.58 14.25 12.82
N LYS A 66 24.57 14.48 11.98
CA LYS A 66 23.20 14.74 12.43
C LYS A 66 22.53 13.52 13.08
N GLU A 67 22.85 12.32 12.61
CA GLU A 67 22.44 11.08 13.24
C GLU A 67 23.08 10.91 14.62
N ALA A 68 24.39 11.16 14.74
CA ALA A 68 25.10 11.08 16.01
C ALA A 68 24.60 12.10 17.05
N GLN A 69 24.19 13.30 16.61
CA GLN A 69 23.51 14.32 17.43
C GLN A 69 22.08 13.89 17.81
N GLY A 70 21.50 12.98 17.02
CA GLY A 70 20.14 12.49 17.13
C GLY A 70 19.08 13.47 16.63
N ASP A 71 19.49 14.50 15.87
CA ASP A 71 18.58 15.43 15.17
C ASP A 71 17.87 14.70 14.02
N LEU A 72 18.58 13.78 13.37
CA LEU A 72 18.05 12.91 12.33
C LEU A 72 18.10 11.46 12.81
N MET A 73 16.96 10.78 12.82
CA MET A 73 16.80 9.45 13.38
C MET A 73 16.61 8.43 12.25
N HIS A 74 17.49 7.44 12.18
CA HIS A 74 17.41 6.41 11.14
C HIS A 74 16.33 5.36 11.46
N ALA A 75 15.49 5.07 10.47
CA ALA A 75 14.38 4.12 10.56
C ALA A 75 14.32 3.24 9.30
N ASN A 76 15.15 2.19 9.27
CA ASN A 76 15.32 1.26 8.14
C ASN A 76 15.83 1.92 6.85
N THR A 77 14.93 2.32 5.95
CA THR A 77 15.25 3.00 4.67
C THR A 77 14.89 4.48 4.71
N ARG A 78 14.34 4.94 5.83
CA ARG A 78 13.80 6.28 6.03
C ARG A 78 14.52 7.02 7.13
N TRP A 79 14.41 8.34 7.06
CA TRP A 79 14.87 9.26 8.07
C TRP A 79 13.68 9.95 8.71
N VAL A 80 13.77 10.13 10.02
CA VAL A 80 12.78 10.83 10.83
C VAL A 80 13.48 12.00 11.51
N VAL A 81 12.93 13.20 11.37
CA VAL A 81 13.42 14.38 12.09
C VAL A 81 12.96 14.27 13.54
N ARG A 82 13.85 14.50 14.51
CA ARG A 82 13.54 14.36 15.94
C ARG A 82 12.31 15.19 16.33
N GLU A 83 12.20 16.41 15.84
CA GLU A 83 11.08 17.31 16.10
C GLU A 83 9.75 16.69 15.66
N ALA A 84 9.69 16.09 14.47
CA ALA A 84 8.48 15.43 13.96
C ALA A 84 8.07 14.23 14.83
N TYR A 85 9.04 13.43 15.28
CA TYR A 85 8.80 12.32 16.21
C TYR A 85 8.27 12.81 17.56
N LEU A 86 8.89 13.85 18.13
CA LEU A 86 8.48 14.43 19.41
C LEU A 86 7.09 15.06 19.34
N LEU A 87 6.77 15.70 18.22
CA LEU A 87 5.46 16.29 17.97
C LEU A 87 4.37 15.21 17.99
N GLU A 88 4.52 14.14 17.20
CA GLU A 88 3.54 13.03 17.18
C GLU A 88 3.44 12.32 18.53
N LYS A 89 4.58 12.11 19.20
CA LYS A 89 4.59 11.56 20.56
C LYS A 89 3.81 12.43 21.53
N LYS A 90 3.90 13.76 21.41
CA LYS A 90 3.14 14.71 22.24
C LYS A 90 1.64 14.66 21.94
N ILE A 91 1.24 14.55 20.66
CA ILE A 91 -0.17 14.37 20.27
C ILE A 91 -0.75 13.11 20.94
N LEU A 92 -0.02 11.99 20.86
CA LEU A 92 -0.44 10.73 21.48
C LEU A 92 -0.47 10.81 23.02
N SER A 93 0.45 11.56 23.63
CA SER A 93 0.44 11.81 25.08
C SER A 93 -0.80 12.62 25.49
N ASN A 94 -1.08 13.71 24.78
CA ASN A 94 -2.25 14.55 25.01
C ASN A 94 -3.56 13.77 24.85
N ASN A 95 -3.63 12.84 23.88
CA ASN A 95 -4.79 11.95 23.72
C ASN A 95 -5.04 11.13 25.00
N ARG A 96 -3.99 10.50 25.55
CA ARG A 96 -4.08 9.67 26.76
C ARG A 96 -4.36 10.50 28.01
N GLU A 97 -3.67 11.63 28.16
CA GLU A 97 -3.88 12.60 29.24
C GLU A 97 -5.30 13.20 29.21
N GLY A 98 -5.95 13.21 28.05
CA GLY A 98 -7.31 13.68 27.86
C GLY A 98 -8.40 12.67 28.27
N GLN A 99 -8.06 11.45 28.69
CA GLN A 99 -9.05 10.42 29.02
C GLN A 99 -9.56 10.58 30.46
N GLY A 100 -10.88 10.55 30.65
CA GLY A 100 -11.51 10.61 31.97
C GLY A 100 -11.30 11.93 32.75
N VAL A 101 -10.94 13.03 32.09
CA VAL A 101 -10.58 14.30 32.75
C VAL A 101 -11.66 15.38 32.72
N VAL A 102 -12.79 15.16 32.04
CA VAL A 102 -13.91 16.12 31.96
C VAL A 102 -15.23 15.46 32.35
N GLN A 103 -16.16 16.23 32.90
CA GLN A 103 -17.50 15.72 33.23
C GLN A 103 -18.34 15.53 31.97
N PRO A 104 -19.02 14.37 31.77
CA PRO A 104 -19.92 14.13 30.64
C PRO A 104 -20.86 15.30 30.37
N ILE A 105 -21.17 15.58 29.10
CA ILE A 105 -22.10 16.66 28.74
C ILE A 105 -23.49 16.33 29.28
N MET A 106 -23.89 15.07 29.18
CA MET A 106 -25.14 14.55 29.70
C MET A 106 -25.06 13.05 30.02
N ALA A 107 -26.01 12.55 30.80
CA ALA A 107 -26.15 11.12 31.06
C ALA A 107 -26.75 10.39 29.84
N GLU A 108 -26.35 9.13 29.63
CA GLU A 108 -26.83 8.32 28.50
C GLU A 108 -28.36 8.15 28.51
N SER A 109 -28.97 8.00 29.70
CA SER A 109 -30.43 7.87 29.84
C SER A 109 -31.21 9.13 29.44
N ALA A 110 -30.55 10.28 29.32
CA ALA A 110 -31.17 11.53 28.89
C ALA A 110 -31.08 11.73 27.36
N ILE A 111 -30.39 10.85 26.64
CA ILE A 111 -30.22 10.95 25.20
C ILE A 111 -31.46 10.38 24.50
N SER A 112 -32.15 11.24 23.75
CA SER A 112 -33.24 10.87 22.86
C SER A 112 -32.86 11.26 21.44
N LEU A 113 -32.69 10.25 20.57
CA LEU A 113 -32.22 10.42 19.20
C LEU A 113 -33.32 10.03 18.21
N PRO A 114 -33.45 10.74 17.08
CA PRO A 114 -34.39 10.38 16.03
C PRO A 114 -34.14 8.96 15.47
N GLU A 115 -35.22 8.26 15.12
CA GLU A 115 -35.12 6.95 14.44
C GLU A 115 -34.44 7.05 13.07
N THR A 116 -34.52 8.21 12.43
CA THR A 116 -33.93 8.50 11.11
C THR A 116 -32.40 8.49 11.09
N LEU A 117 -31.74 8.55 12.25
CA LEU A 117 -30.28 8.42 12.32
C LEU A 117 -29.86 6.96 12.16
N THR A 118 -28.76 6.75 11.44
CA THR A 118 -28.15 5.42 11.30
C THR A 118 -27.54 4.98 12.64
N GLN A 119 -27.26 3.68 12.78
CA GLN A 119 -26.69 3.16 14.02
C GLN A 119 -25.32 3.79 14.35
N GLY A 120 -24.43 3.92 13.35
CA GLY A 120 -23.13 4.58 13.55
C GLY A 120 -23.27 6.07 13.91
N GLN A 121 -24.28 6.78 13.38
CA GLN A 121 -24.57 8.16 13.79
C GLN A 121 -25.01 8.20 15.26
N LYS A 122 -25.90 7.29 15.69
CA LYS A 122 -26.36 7.22 17.08
C LYS A 122 -25.20 6.95 18.04
N GLU A 123 -24.34 5.98 17.72
CA GLU A 123 -23.16 5.66 18.52
C GLU A 123 -22.18 6.83 18.62
N ALA A 124 -21.96 7.56 17.51
CA ALA A 124 -21.12 8.76 17.51
C ALA A 124 -21.70 9.88 18.38
N VAL A 125 -23.02 10.15 18.29
CA VAL A 125 -23.68 11.14 19.16
C VAL A 125 -23.58 10.72 20.62
N THR A 126 -23.92 9.48 20.94
CA THR A 126 -23.88 8.97 22.32
C THR A 126 -22.48 9.08 22.90
N LEU A 127 -21.46 8.54 22.23
CA LEU A 127 -20.07 8.60 22.70
C LEU A 127 -19.63 10.04 23.00
N SER A 128 -19.93 10.96 22.08
CA SER A 128 -19.49 12.36 22.16
C SER A 128 -20.09 13.11 23.35
N LEU A 129 -21.31 12.75 23.74
CA LEU A 129 -22.06 13.42 24.81
C LEU A 129 -21.86 12.78 26.19
N THR A 130 -21.62 11.46 26.24
CA THR A 130 -21.58 10.71 27.51
C THR A 130 -20.16 10.41 28.02
N THR A 131 -19.14 10.47 27.16
CA THR A 131 -17.77 10.19 27.60
C THR A 131 -17.23 11.26 28.55
N SER A 132 -16.35 10.83 29.46
CA SER A 132 -15.54 11.71 30.31
C SER A 132 -14.21 12.11 29.66
N ASP A 133 -13.99 11.73 28.42
CA ASP A 133 -12.80 12.11 27.65
C ASP A 133 -12.94 13.53 27.08
N ARG A 134 -11.83 14.26 27.08
CA ARG A 134 -11.73 15.61 26.53
C ARG A 134 -11.74 15.61 25.00
N PHE A 135 -11.11 14.58 24.41
CA PHE A 135 -10.94 14.43 22.97
C PHE A 135 -11.64 13.16 22.49
N VAL A 136 -12.49 13.29 21.47
CA VAL A 136 -13.22 12.18 20.86
C VAL A 136 -12.99 12.21 19.36
N THR A 137 -12.82 11.03 18.76
CA THR A 137 -12.72 10.90 17.31
C THR A 137 -14.00 10.26 16.73
N VAL A 138 -14.47 10.76 15.59
CA VAL A 138 -15.46 10.10 14.75
C VAL A 138 -14.83 9.86 13.38
N GLN A 139 -14.62 8.58 13.05
CA GLN A 139 -14.23 8.17 11.71
C GLN A 139 -15.51 7.90 10.93
N GLY A 140 -15.78 8.69 9.90
CA GLY A 140 -16.96 8.50 9.06
C GLY A 140 -16.62 8.62 7.59
N LEU A 141 -17.00 7.60 6.81
CA LEU A 141 -16.82 7.59 5.36
C LEU A 141 -17.53 8.78 4.69
N ALA A 142 -17.13 9.09 3.46
CA ALA A 142 -17.78 10.11 2.64
C ALA A 142 -19.30 9.83 2.51
N GLY A 143 -20.13 10.84 2.73
CA GLY A 143 -21.57 10.71 2.51
C GLY A 143 -22.35 9.92 3.58
N THR A 144 -21.76 9.64 4.74
CA THR A 144 -22.39 8.95 5.89
C THR A 144 -23.26 9.84 6.78
N GLY A 145 -23.38 11.12 6.44
CA GLY A 145 -24.18 12.09 7.20
C GLY A 145 -23.50 12.66 8.45
N LYS A 146 -22.16 12.82 8.43
CA LYS A 146 -21.39 13.48 9.51
C LYS A 146 -22.02 14.79 9.98
N THR A 147 -22.42 15.66 9.04
CA THR A 147 -23.06 16.94 9.36
C THR A 147 -24.41 16.79 10.06
N THR A 148 -25.19 15.76 9.74
CA THR A 148 -26.44 15.43 10.43
C THR A 148 -26.16 15.02 11.87
N MET A 149 -25.15 14.15 12.07
CA MET A 149 -24.68 13.75 13.40
C MET A 149 -24.20 14.96 14.22
N MET A 150 -23.40 15.85 13.63
CA MET A 150 -22.89 17.04 14.32
C MET A 150 -24.01 18.02 14.71
N ARG A 151 -25.04 18.16 13.87
CA ARG A 151 -26.20 19.00 14.20
C ARG A 151 -26.94 18.47 15.43
N GLU A 152 -27.04 17.16 15.56
CA GLU A 152 -27.68 16.53 16.70
C GLU A 152 -26.83 16.67 17.97
N ILE A 153 -25.51 16.51 17.87
CA ILE A 153 -24.58 16.82 18.96
C ILE A 153 -24.74 18.28 19.39
N LYS A 154 -24.78 19.22 18.44
CA LYS A 154 -24.98 20.65 18.72
C LYS A 154 -26.26 20.87 19.51
N ARG A 155 -27.39 20.35 19.01
CA ARG A 155 -28.71 20.51 19.63
C ARG A 155 -28.70 20.02 21.09
N LEU A 156 -28.20 18.82 21.33
CA LEU A 156 -28.19 18.22 22.67
C LEU A 156 -27.20 18.92 23.62
N ALA A 157 -25.99 19.24 23.15
CA ALA A 157 -24.99 19.92 23.96
C ALA A 157 -25.40 21.36 24.32
N GLU A 158 -25.99 22.12 23.39
CA GLU A 158 -26.52 23.46 23.67
C GLU A 158 -27.67 23.42 24.68
N ASN A 159 -28.56 22.42 24.61
CA ASN A 159 -29.59 22.20 25.62
C ASN A 159 -29.02 21.87 27.01
N SER A 160 -27.80 21.31 27.08
CA SER A 160 -27.04 21.10 28.33
C SER A 160 -26.17 22.30 28.73
N GLY A 161 -26.31 23.45 28.05
CA GLY A 161 -25.63 24.70 28.37
C GLY A 161 -24.20 24.82 27.84
N PHE A 162 -23.81 23.99 26.86
CA PHE A 162 -22.52 24.13 26.17
C PHE A 162 -22.63 25.05 24.97
N LYS A 163 -21.62 25.90 24.75
CA LYS A 163 -21.45 26.58 23.45
C LYS A 163 -20.79 25.60 22.48
N VAL A 164 -21.41 25.38 21.33
CA VAL A 164 -20.86 24.53 20.27
C VAL A 164 -20.35 25.37 19.11
N GLN A 165 -19.12 25.11 18.69
CA GLN A 165 -18.45 25.84 17.61
C GLN A 165 -17.78 24.87 16.66
N GLY A 166 -18.13 24.97 15.37
CA GLY A 166 -17.48 24.25 14.29
C GLY A 166 -16.11 24.84 13.94
N LEU A 167 -15.18 23.97 13.57
CA LEU A 167 -13.85 24.27 13.08
C LEU A 167 -13.60 23.45 11.81
N ALA A 168 -13.03 24.07 10.78
CA ALA A 168 -12.67 23.35 9.56
C ALA A 168 -11.35 23.88 8.97
N PRO A 169 -10.59 23.03 8.25
CA PRO A 169 -9.33 23.45 7.63
C PRO A 169 -9.55 24.40 6.44
N MET A 170 -10.66 24.23 5.69
CA MET A 170 -10.97 24.99 4.48
C MET A 170 -12.19 25.91 4.65
N ASN A 171 -12.24 26.99 3.87
CA ASN A 171 -13.41 27.89 3.84
C ASN A 171 -14.67 27.17 3.34
N THR A 172 -14.55 26.28 2.35
CA THR A 172 -15.65 25.50 1.79
C THR A 172 -16.32 24.63 2.86
N SER A 173 -15.54 23.83 3.58
CA SER A 173 -16.04 22.99 4.70
C SER A 173 -16.61 23.84 5.85
N LYS A 174 -15.97 24.98 6.15
CA LYS A 174 -16.51 25.95 7.14
C LYS A 174 -17.88 26.47 6.70
N ASP A 175 -18.05 26.83 5.44
CA ASP A 175 -19.33 27.32 4.91
C ASP A 175 -20.39 26.20 4.91
N GLU A 176 -20.01 24.95 4.65
CA GLU A 176 -20.89 23.78 4.74
C GLU A 176 -21.42 23.56 6.17
N LEU A 177 -20.56 23.65 7.18
CA LEU A 177 -20.98 23.62 8.59
C LEU A 177 -21.94 24.77 8.92
N GLN A 178 -21.66 25.98 8.44
CA GLN A 178 -22.52 27.15 8.65
C GLN A 178 -23.90 26.96 8.02
N ARG A 179 -23.97 26.50 6.76
CA ARG A 179 -25.24 26.17 6.09
C ARG A 179 -26.03 25.10 6.82
N ALA A 180 -25.34 24.19 7.52
CA ALA A 180 -25.97 23.17 8.33
C ALA A 180 -26.46 23.65 9.71
N GLY A 181 -26.30 24.93 10.02
CA GLY A 181 -26.72 25.55 11.28
C GLY A 181 -25.69 25.43 12.41
N ILE A 182 -24.43 25.09 12.09
CA ILE A 182 -23.33 25.02 13.05
C ILE A 182 -22.44 26.24 12.81
N GLY A 183 -22.43 27.19 13.75
CA GLY A 183 -21.53 28.33 13.68
C GLY A 183 -20.09 27.83 13.56
N ALA A 184 -19.38 28.19 12.49
CA ALA A 184 -18.06 27.65 12.19
C ALA A 184 -17.02 28.71 11.84
N SER A 185 -15.76 28.41 12.12
CA SER A 185 -14.58 29.22 11.74
C SER A 185 -13.48 28.34 11.18
N THR A 186 -12.49 28.92 10.48
CA THR A 186 -11.35 28.12 10.03
C THR A 186 -10.41 27.82 11.19
N ILE A 187 -9.74 26.66 11.18
CA ILE A 187 -8.75 26.29 12.21
C ILE A 187 -7.67 27.37 12.35
N ALA A 188 -7.14 27.88 11.23
CA ALA A 188 -6.17 28.97 11.25
C ALA A 188 -6.69 30.23 11.95
N SER A 189 -7.97 30.60 11.74
CA SER A 189 -8.58 31.73 12.45
C SER A 189 -8.76 31.43 13.93
N PHE A 190 -9.16 30.21 14.29
CA PHE A 190 -9.32 29.79 15.67
C PHE A 190 -8.00 29.80 16.43
N LEU A 191 -6.91 29.30 15.84
CA LEU A 191 -5.60 29.25 16.50
C LEU A 191 -4.94 30.62 16.64
N THR A 192 -5.18 31.54 15.70
CA THR A 192 -4.52 32.87 15.70
C THR A 192 -5.28 33.95 16.48
N LEU A 193 -6.60 33.85 16.59
CA LEU A 193 -7.40 34.85 17.30
C LEU A 193 -7.53 34.51 18.78
N ASP A 194 -7.40 35.54 19.62
CA ASP A 194 -7.65 35.46 21.06
C ASP A 194 -9.12 35.79 21.36
N THR A 195 -9.99 34.93 20.85
CA THR A 195 -11.44 35.05 21.08
C THR A 195 -11.78 34.48 22.46
N PRO A 196 -12.53 35.20 23.32
CA PRO A 196 -12.97 34.66 24.60
C PRO A 196 -14.04 33.57 24.39
N TYR A 197 -13.90 32.46 25.11
CA TYR A 197 -14.85 31.35 25.11
C TYR A 197 -15.40 31.10 26.53
N PRO A 198 -16.69 30.74 26.68
CA PRO A 198 -17.24 30.37 27.98
C PRO A 198 -16.64 29.05 28.48
N GLU A 199 -16.79 28.79 29.79
CA GLU A 199 -16.23 27.60 30.44
C GLU A 199 -16.75 26.28 29.82
N LYS A 200 -18.04 26.22 29.48
CA LYS A 200 -18.66 25.06 28.82
C LYS A 200 -18.61 25.22 27.30
N CYS A 201 -17.55 24.72 26.67
CA CYS A 201 -17.40 24.70 25.22
C CYS A 201 -17.17 23.30 24.66
N LEU A 202 -17.79 23.02 23.51
CA LEU A 202 -17.49 21.89 22.65
C LEU A 202 -17.10 22.40 21.27
N PHE A 203 -15.87 22.10 20.86
CA PHE A 203 -15.40 22.33 19.50
C PHE A 203 -15.61 21.09 18.65
N ILE A 204 -16.22 21.26 17.49
CA ILE A 204 -16.40 20.18 16.50
C ILE A 204 -15.49 20.49 15.32
N VAL A 205 -14.52 19.64 15.08
CA VAL A 205 -13.59 19.74 13.95
C VAL A 205 -14.07 18.83 12.84
N ASP A 206 -14.37 19.40 11.68
CA ASP A 206 -14.71 18.66 10.46
C ASP A 206 -13.49 18.51 9.54
N GLU A 207 -13.50 17.47 8.71
CA GLU A 207 -12.38 17.09 7.83
C GLU A 207 -11.05 16.90 8.60
N ALA A 208 -11.07 16.21 9.74
CA ALA A 208 -9.90 16.02 10.59
C ALA A 208 -8.71 15.31 9.91
N SER A 209 -8.95 14.51 8.86
CA SER A 209 -7.89 13.90 8.04
C SER A 209 -7.06 14.92 7.25
N MET A 210 -7.56 16.14 7.07
CA MET A 210 -6.89 17.24 6.39
C MET A 210 -6.01 18.10 7.32
N ILE A 211 -5.88 17.72 8.60
CA ILE A 211 -5.12 18.47 9.60
C ILE A 211 -3.75 17.84 9.78
N GLY A 212 -2.69 18.63 9.62
CA GLY A 212 -1.31 18.21 9.87
C GLY A 212 -0.98 18.20 11.36
N ASN A 213 0.19 17.66 11.67
CA ASN A 213 0.67 17.47 13.04
C ASN A 213 0.63 18.74 13.91
N GLU A 214 1.18 19.86 13.41
CA GLU A 214 1.26 21.11 14.18
C GLU A 214 -0.10 21.66 14.59
N ASP A 215 -1.02 21.84 13.62
CA ASP A 215 -2.36 22.36 13.87
C ASP A 215 -3.16 21.42 14.80
N TYR A 216 -3.01 20.10 14.65
CA TYR A 216 -3.68 19.14 15.51
C TYR A 216 -3.21 19.28 16.97
N LEU A 217 -1.90 19.40 17.19
CA LEU A 217 -1.33 19.62 18.53
C LEU A 217 -1.81 20.96 19.13
N TYR A 218 -1.79 22.04 18.34
CA TYR A 218 -2.24 23.35 18.81
C TYR A 218 -3.74 23.38 19.15
N LEU A 219 -4.57 22.63 18.41
CA LEU A 219 -5.97 22.44 18.76
C LEU A 219 -6.13 21.77 20.13
N GLN A 220 -5.35 20.70 20.41
CA GLN A 220 -5.38 20.02 21.69
C GLN A 220 -4.96 20.94 22.84
N GLU A 221 -3.84 21.66 22.69
CA GLU A 221 -3.32 22.52 23.76
C GLU A 221 -4.23 23.74 24.01
N LYS A 222 -4.80 24.32 22.95
CA LYS A 222 -5.79 25.39 23.11
C LYS A 222 -7.06 24.90 23.80
N ALA A 223 -7.55 23.71 23.45
CA ALA A 223 -8.70 23.10 24.12
C ALA A 223 -8.42 22.80 25.60
N LYS A 224 -7.21 22.32 25.95
CA LYS A 224 -6.78 22.13 27.35
C LYS A 224 -6.78 23.45 28.13
N THR A 225 -6.22 24.50 27.54
CA THR A 225 -6.15 25.84 28.15
C THR A 225 -7.55 26.42 28.40
N LEU A 226 -8.49 26.21 27.48
CA LEU A 226 -9.88 26.66 27.60
C LEU A 226 -10.75 25.74 28.47
N ASN A 227 -10.20 24.64 29.00
CA ASN A 227 -10.94 23.53 29.59
C ASN A 227 -12.11 23.00 28.70
N ALA A 228 -11.99 23.15 27.38
CA ALA A 228 -13.02 22.76 26.42
C ALA A 228 -12.92 21.27 26.03
N ARG A 229 -14.01 20.76 25.47
CA ARG A 229 -14.08 19.46 24.79
C ARG A 229 -13.84 19.63 23.29
N LEU A 230 -13.29 18.62 22.64
CA LEU A 230 -13.04 18.66 21.21
C LEU A 230 -13.37 17.32 20.53
N LEU A 231 -14.18 17.38 19.48
CA LEU A 231 -14.58 16.26 18.65
C LEU A 231 -13.90 16.37 17.28
N PHE A 232 -13.10 15.38 16.91
CA PHE A 232 -12.49 15.28 15.59
C PHE A 232 -13.31 14.36 14.69
N ALA A 233 -14.01 14.91 13.71
CA ALA A 233 -14.70 14.14 12.68
C ALA A 233 -13.91 14.19 11.38
N GLY A 234 -13.67 13.03 10.78
CA GLY A 234 -12.90 12.96 9.54
C GLY A 234 -13.08 11.64 8.82
N ASP A 235 -12.44 11.55 7.67
CA ASP A 235 -12.41 10.34 6.87
C ASP A 235 -10.96 9.98 6.49
N ARG A 236 -10.42 8.93 7.12
CA ARG A 236 -9.08 8.43 6.82
C ARG A 236 -8.91 7.85 5.43
N THR A 237 -9.98 7.60 4.65
CA THR A 237 -9.84 7.07 3.27
C THR A 237 -9.66 8.18 2.23
N GLN A 238 -10.03 9.42 2.56
CA GLN A 238 -9.93 10.60 1.67
C GLN A 238 -8.53 11.23 1.70
N MET A 239 -8.34 12.39 1.07
CA MET A 239 -7.02 13.04 1.04
C MET A 239 -6.54 13.39 2.44
N GLN A 240 -5.22 13.39 2.60
CA GLN A 240 -4.53 13.80 3.81
C GLN A 240 -4.08 15.26 3.69
N SER A 241 -3.72 15.85 4.83
CA SER A 241 -3.19 17.22 4.87
C SER A 241 -1.99 17.41 3.93
N PRO A 242 -1.87 18.57 3.25
CA PRO A 242 -0.61 18.94 2.59
C PRO A 242 0.55 19.06 3.60
N ALA A 243 0.26 19.50 4.83
CA ALA A 243 1.23 19.63 5.90
C ALA A 243 1.62 18.27 6.51
N SER A 244 2.84 18.15 7.02
CA SER A 244 3.43 16.92 7.53
C SER A 244 2.59 16.18 8.59
N GLY A 245 2.66 14.85 8.52
CA GLY A 245 2.03 13.92 9.46
C GLY A 245 0.59 13.51 9.15
N ILE A 246 0.10 12.56 9.95
CA ILE A 246 -1.21 11.92 9.81
C ILE A 246 -1.92 11.78 11.17
N PRO A 247 -2.06 12.85 11.97
CA PRO A 247 -2.41 12.73 13.39
C PRO A 247 -3.80 12.10 13.64
N HIS A 248 -4.77 12.33 12.76
CA HIS A 248 -6.10 11.70 12.82
C HIS A 248 -6.01 10.18 12.61
N GLU A 249 -5.31 9.74 11.58
CA GLU A 249 -5.12 8.32 11.26
C GLU A 249 -4.25 7.63 12.32
N LEU A 250 -3.16 8.27 12.74
CA LEU A 250 -2.30 7.82 13.83
C LEU A 250 -3.09 7.63 15.13
N THR A 251 -4.01 8.53 15.45
CA THR A 251 -4.88 8.42 16.63
C THR A 251 -5.82 7.21 16.54
N LEU A 252 -6.42 6.98 15.38
CA LEU A 252 -7.29 5.82 15.13
C LEU A 252 -6.53 4.51 15.21
N GLU A 253 -5.34 4.43 14.63
CA GLU A 253 -4.53 3.20 14.62
C GLU A 253 -3.95 2.87 15.99
N THR A 254 -3.51 3.88 16.73
CA THR A 254 -2.97 3.71 18.09
C THR A 254 -4.06 3.60 19.16
N LYS A 255 -5.33 3.87 18.80
CA LYS A 255 -6.49 3.86 19.69
C LYS A 255 -6.28 4.71 20.94
N THR A 256 -5.65 5.87 20.78
CA THR A 256 -5.33 6.76 21.90
C THR A 256 -6.48 7.68 22.30
N GLN A 257 -7.51 7.80 21.47
CA GLN A 257 -8.79 8.45 21.81
C GLN A 257 -9.94 7.44 21.70
N ALA A 258 -11.01 7.67 22.46
CA ALA A 258 -12.28 7.00 22.20
C ALA A 258 -12.79 7.40 20.80
N SER A 259 -13.25 6.40 20.04
CA SER A 259 -13.67 6.61 18.65
C SER A 259 -14.97 5.91 18.31
N ALA A 260 -15.84 6.56 17.53
CA ALA A 260 -16.99 5.95 16.88
C ALA A 260 -16.77 5.81 15.36
N GLN A 261 -17.41 4.81 14.75
CA GLN A 261 -17.33 4.53 13.32
C GLN A 261 -18.68 4.83 12.64
N MET A 262 -18.64 5.44 11.47
CA MET A 262 -19.80 5.71 10.62
C MET A 262 -19.51 5.20 9.21
N ASP A 263 -19.89 3.96 8.93
CA ASP A 263 -19.57 3.29 7.65
C ASP A 263 -20.76 3.24 6.67
N GLU A 264 -21.98 3.61 7.12
CA GLU A 264 -23.18 3.55 6.28
C GLU A 264 -23.29 4.78 5.35
N ILE A 265 -22.94 4.59 4.08
CA ILE A 265 -22.97 5.64 3.06
C ILE A 265 -24.42 5.93 2.60
N LEU A 266 -24.88 7.18 2.70
CA LEU A 266 -26.25 7.59 2.36
C LEU A 266 -26.34 8.48 1.11
N ARG A 267 -25.26 9.17 0.74
CA ARG A 267 -25.24 10.17 -0.35
C ARG A 267 -25.74 9.60 -1.69
N GLN A 268 -25.28 8.41 -2.07
CA GLN A 268 -25.61 7.76 -3.34
C GLN A 268 -26.90 6.94 -3.30
N SER A 269 -27.78 7.13 -2.31
CA SER A 269 -29.04 6.39 -2.21
C SER A 269 -29.90 6.38 -3.49
N PRO A 270 -29.95 7.45 -4.33
CA PRO A 270 -30.67 7.40 -5.60
C PRO A 270 -30.10 6.42 -6.65
N ASN A 271 -28.84 5.99 -6.50
CA ASN A 271 -28.19 5.04 -7.40
C ASN A 271 -27.51 3.92 -6.58
N PRO A 272 -28.22 2.78 -6.33
CA PRO A 272 -27.68 1.68 -5.54
C PRO A 272 -26.42 1.04 -6.12
N VAL A 273 -26.26 1.04 -7.44
CA VAL A 273 -25.06 0.49 -8.11
C VAL A 273 -23.86 1.40 -7.86
N LEU A 274 -24.03 2.72 -7.97
CA LEU A 274 -23.01 3.69 -7.60
C LEU A 274 -22.66 3.59 -6.11
N LYS A 275 -23.66 3.51 -5.23
CA LYS A 275 -23.43 3.29 -3.78
C LYS A 275 -22.55 2.06 -3.53
N LYS A 276 -22.80 0.95 -4.22
CA LYS A 276 -21.99 -0.26 -4.13
C LYS A 276 -20.55 -0.04 -4.61
N ALA A 277 -20.35 0.65 -5.73
CA ALA A 277 -19.02 0.98 -6.24
C ALA A 277 -18.22 1.86 -5.26
N VAL A 278 -18.88 2.84 -4.64
CA VAL A 278 -18.28 3.69 -3.62
C VAL A 278 -17.85 2.89 -2.39
N VAL A 279 -18.71 2.00 -1.88
CA VAL A 279 -18.36 1.11 -0.76
C VAL A 279 -17.13 0.26 -1.09
N HIS A 280 -17.04 -0.29 -2.30
CA HIS A 280 -15.86 -1.04 -2.73
C HIS A 280 -14.59 -0.18 -2.70
N ALA A 281 -14.63 1.06 -3.19
CA ALA A 281 -13.46 1.95 -3.16
C ALA A 281 -13.06 2.33 -1.73
N SER A 282 -14.03 2.65 -0.86
CA SER A 282 -13.77 2.97 0.55
C SER A 282 -13.10 1.80 1.29
N ASN A 283 -13.41 0.56 0.90
CA ASN A 283 -12.79 -0.66 1.42
C ASN A 283 -11.44 -1.01 0.76
N ARG A 284 -10.92 -0.17 -0.15
CA ARG A 284 -9.75 -0.42 -1.00
C ARG A 284 -9.89 -1.63 -1.93
N GLU A 285 -11.11 -1.98 -2.31
CA GLU A 285 -11.43 -3.05 -3.28
C GLU A 285 -11.53 -2.47 -4.71
N ILE A 286 -10.41 -1.92 -5.20
CA ILE A 286 -10.36 -1.13 -6.45
C ILE A 286 -10.92 -1.92 -7.65
N GLU A 287 -10.52 -3.17 -7.84
CA GLU A 287 -11.02 -4.01 -8.95
C GLU A 287 -12.54 -4.15 -8.92
N SER A 288 -13.12 -4.43 -7.75
CA SER A 288 -14.56 -4.54 -7.54
C SER A 288 -15.29 -3.22 -7.79
N SER A 289 -14.67 -2.09 -7.40
CA SER A 289 -15.21 -0.75 -7.65
C SER A 289 -15.31 -0.48 -9.15
N PHE A 290 -14.21 -0.64 -9.89
CA PHE A 290 -14.17 -0.43 -11.35
C PHE A 290 -15.10 -1.39 -12.10
N ALA A 291 -15.16 -2.67 -11.69
CA ALA A 291 -16.09 -3.64 -12.26
C ALA A 291 -17.55 -3.18 -12.09
N THR A 292 -17.90 -2.67 -10.90
CA THR A 292 -19.24 -2.15 -10.62
C THR A 292 -19.53 -0.89 -11.42
N LEU A 293 -18.59 0.08 -11.47
CA LEU A 293 -18.74 1.33 -12.24
C LEU A 293 -18.96 1.07 -13.73
N SER A 294 -18.24 0.11 -14.33
CA SER A 294 -18.44 -0.26 -15.74
C SER A 294 -19.87 -0.73 -16.07
N THR A 295 -20.63 -1.22 -15.09
CA THR A 295 -22.03 -1.63 -15.31
C THR A 295 -23.02 -0.47 -15.37
N ILE A 296 -22.60 0.73 -14.93
CA ILE A 296 -23.46 1.91 -14.88
C ILE A 296 -23.45 2.59 -16.25
N ASN A 297 -24.61 2.63 -16.90
CA ASN A 297 -24.84 3.42 -18.11
C ASN A 297 -25.17 4.88 -17.74
N PRO A 298 -24.29 5.86 -18.06
CA PRO A 298 -24.52 7.27 -17.77
C PRO A 298 -25.82 7.84 -18.35
N GLU A 299 -26.25 7.38 -19.52
CA GLU A 299 -27.43 7.91 -20.24
C GLU A 299 -28.76 7.59 -19.54
N LYS A 300 -28.76 6.74 -18.49
CA LYS A 300 -29.93 6.57 -17.62
C LYS A 300 -30.15 7.74 -16.65
N HIS A 301 -29.12 8.58 -16.46
CA HIS A 301 -29.11 9.69 -15.50
C HIS A 301 -28.86 11.04 -16.19
N ILE A 302 -28.12 11.05 -17.29
CA ILE A 302 -27.75 12.25 -18.04
C ILE A 302 -28.77 12.52 -19.17
N LYS A 303 -29.12 13.79 -19.35
CA LYS A 303 -29.93 14.32 -20.45
C LYS A 303 -29.06 15.26 -21.28
N ARG A 304 -29.16 15.14 -22.60
CA ARG A 304 -28.30 15.85 -23.54
C ARG A 304 -29.08 16.73 -24.51
N LEU A 305 -28.43 17.78 -25.01
CA LEU A 305 -28.92 18.67 -26.06
C LEU A 305 -29.07 17.93 -27.41
N ASN A 306 -28.12 17.03 -27.72
CA ASN A 306 -28.10 16.22 -28.93
C ASN A 306 -28.05 14.72 -28.56
N GLN A 307 -28.84 13.87 -29.24
CA GLN A 307 -28.91 12.42 -29.00
C GLN A 307 -27.83 11.61 -29.76
N GLU A 308 -26.63 12.16 -29.90
CA GLU A 308 -25.51 11.39 -30.47
C GLU A 308 -25.10 10.25 -29.51
N SER A 309 -24.53 9.18 -30.07
CA SER A 309 -24.02 8.07 -29.27
C SER A 309 -22.87 8.53 -28.37
N ARG A 310 -22.99 8.28 -27.06
CA ARG A 310 -22.05 8.67 -26.00
C ARG A 310 -21.73 7.44 -25.12
N PRO A 311 -20.77 7.52 -24.19
CA PRO A 311 -20.29 6.34 -23.48
C PRO A 311 -21.41 5.59 -22.76
N LEU A 312 -21.52 4.29 -23.05
CA LEU A 312 -22.52 3.40 -22.43
C LEU A 312 -22.06 2.86 -21.08
N GLU A 313 -20.83 3.17 -20.67
CA GLU A 313 -20.23 2.79 -19.41
C GLU A 313 -19.70 4.03 -18.69
N SER A 314 -19.72 3.98 -17.36
CA SER A 314 -19.17 5.03 -16.50
C SER A 314 -17.65 4.99 -16.36
N VAL A 315 -16.96 4.03 -16.99
CA VAL A 315 -15.50 4.00 -17.10
C VAL A 315 -15.13 4.01 -18.57
N VAL A 316 -14.63 5.14 -19.04
CA VAL A 316 -14.33 5.41 -20.45
C VAL A 316 -12.83 5.35 -20.66
N THR A 317 -12.40 4.46 -21.54
CA THR A 317 -11.00 4.38 -21.97
C THR A 317 -10.84 5.10 -23.30
N VAL A 318 -9.93 6.07 -23.36
CA VAL A 318 -9.62 6.83 -24.58
C VAL A 318 -8.18 6.54 -24.98
N ASP A 319 -7.97 6.01 -26.19
CA ASP A 319 -6.62 5.79 -26.70
C ASP A 319 -5.93 7.12 -27.00
N CYS A 320 -4.99 7.46 -26.12
CA CYS A 320 -4.19 8.67 -26.17
C CYS A 320 -2.86 8.45 -26.91
N ARG A 321 -2.68 7.33 -27.64
CA ARG A 321 -1.46 7.11 -28.44
C ARG A 321 -1.54 7.89 -29.75
N ASP A 322 -0.47 8.64 -30.02
CA ASP A 322 -0.24 9.25 -31.33
C ASP A 322 0.27 8.21 -32.35
N GLU A 323 0.38 8.61 -33.62
CA GLU A 323 0.84 7.74 -34.72
C GLU A 323 2.26 7.17 -34.53
N LYS A 324 3.06 7.80 -33.67
CA LYS A 324 4.44 7.40 -33.34
C LYS A 324 4.53 6.63 -32.01
N GLY A 325 3.40 6.38 -31.35
CA GLY A 325 3.33 5.71 -30.04
C GLY A 325 3.62 6.62 -28.84
N GLY A 326 3.73 7.94 -29.04
CA GLY A 326 3.76 8.94 -27.98
C GLY A 326 2.40 9.10 -27.30
N MET A 327 2.38 9.68 -26.10
CA MET A 327 1.14 9.97 -25.38
C MET A 327 0.69 11.40 -25.69
N ASP A 328 -0.46 11.55 -26.32
CA ASP A 328 -1.19 12.80 -26.50
C ASP A 328 -2.55 12.72 -25.80
N TYR A 329 -2.66 13.44 -24.69
CA TYR A 329 -3.85 13.47 -23.86
C TYR A 329 -4.93 14.44 -24.38
N HIS A 330 -4.72 15.15 -25.49
CA HIS A 330 -5.73 16.06 -26.04
C HIS A 330 -7.06 15.37 -26.32
N ARG A 331 -7.02 14.14 -26.87
CA ARG A 331 -8.22 13.35 -27.20
C ARG A 331 -9.10 13.07 -25.98
N ILE A 332 -8.49 12.72 -24.84
CA ILE A 332 -9.23 12.45 -23.62
C ILE A 332 -9.76 13.73 -22.98
N TYR A 333 -9.03 14.85 -23.05
CA TYR A 333 -9.53 16.15 -22.61
C TYR A 333 -10.74 16.59 -23.43
N GLN A 334 -10.69 16.37 -24.75
CA GLN A 334 -11.81 16.66 -25.65
C GLN A 334 -13.03 15.79 -25.34
N ALA A 335 -12.85 14.49 -25.09
CA ALA A 335 -13.95 13.61 -24.71
C ALA A 335 -14.68 14.08 -23.42
N ILE A 336 -13.91 14.54 -22.41
CA ILE A 336 -14.47 15.11 -21.18
C ILE A 336 -15.24 16.40 -21.47
N ALA A 337 -14.64 17.32 -22.23
CA ALA A 337 -15.26 18.60 -22.56
C ALA A 337 -16.56 18.39 -23.35
N GLU A 338 -16.56 17.49 -24.34
CA GLU A 338 -17.75 17.15 -25.11
C GLU A 338 -18.85 16.50 -24.24
N ASP A 339 -18.49 15.59 -23.32
CA ASP A 339 -19.46 15.02 -22.38
C ASP A 339 -20.11 16.11 -21.54
N TYR A 340 -19.34 17.08 -21.03
CA TYR A 340 -19.87 18.23 -20.31
C TYR A 340 -20.80 19.08 -21.20
N LEU A 341 -20.30 19.53 -22.35
CA LEU A 341 -20.97 20.49 -23.23
C LEU A 341 -22.25 19.95 -23.87
N THR A 342 -22.34 18.64 -24.07
CA THR A 342 -23.55 18.02 -24.64
C THR A 342 -24.67 17.85 -23.63
N ARG A 343 -24.44 18.02 -22.33
CA ARG A 343 -25.50 17.96 -21.30
C ARG A 343 -26.45 19.15 -21.43
N LEU A 344 -27.69 18.96 -20.96
CA LEU A 344 -28.60 20.09 -20.78
C LEU A 344 -28.00 21.14 -19.82
N PRO A 345 -28.28 22.44 -20.01
CA PRO A 345 -27.70 23.52 -19.19
C PRO A 345 -27.87 23.32 -17.68
N GLU A 346 -29.01 22.80 -17.23
CA GLU A 346 -29.25 22.52 -15.81
C GLU A 346 -28.30 21.44 -15.28
N GLN A 347 -28.04 20.40 -16.09
CA GLN A 347 -27.10 19.34 -15.71
C GLN A 347 -25.63 19.76 -15.85
N GLN A 348 -25.30 20.68 -16.75
CA GLN A 348 -23.97 21.30 -16.80
C GLN A 348 -23.67 22.05 -15.49
N ALA A 349 -24.66 22.77 -14.96
CA ALA A 349 -24.52 23.50 -13.69
C ALA A 349 -24.36 22.56 -12.47
N GLU A 350 -24.91 21.36 -12.54
CA GLU A 350 -24.82 20.33 -11.48
C GLU A 350 -23.65 19.34 -11.67
N THR A 351 -22.86 19.49 -12.74
CA THR A 351 -21.73 18.60 -13.04
C THR A 351 -20.43 19.20 -12.52
N LEU A 352 -19.72 18.43 -11.69
CA LEU A 352 -18.36 18.72 -11.27
C LEU A 352 -17.35 17.99 -12.16
N VAL A 353 -16.42 18.73 -12.74
CA VAL A 353 -15.31 18.14 -13.52
C VAL A 353 -14.04 18.13 -12.68
N ILE A 354 -13.44 16.97 -12.46
CA ILE A 354 -12.25 16.79 -11.62
C ILE A 354 -11.07 16.35 -12.50
N ALA A 355 -9.95 17.05 -12.36
CA ALA A 355 -8.67 16.65 -12.91
C ALA A 355 -7.55 16.97 -11.92
N HIS A 356 -6.65 16.01 -11.70
CA HIS A 356 -5.70 16.08 -10.59
C HIS A 356 -4.48 16.96 -10.87
N ALA A 357 -4.00 17.04 -12.12
CA ALA A 357 -2.86 17.88 -12.48
C ALA A 357 -3.30 19.25 -13.03
N HIS A 358 -2.51 20.28 -12.73
CA HIS A 358 -2.79 21.65 -13.19
C HIS A 358 -2.74 21.79 -14.72
N GLU A 359 -1.86 21.06 -15.41
CA GLU A 359 -1.78 21.06 -16.88
C GLU A 359 -3.01 20.42 -17.53
N ASP A 360 -3.49 19.30 -16.98
CA ASP A 360 -4.70 18.63 -17.45
C ASP A 360 -5.93 19.55 -17.29
N ARG A 361 -6.04 20.22 -16.13
CA ARG A 361 -7.11 21.20 -15.85
C ARG A 361 -7.08 22.37 -16.81
N ALA A 362 -5.90 22.91 -17.12
CA ALA A 362 -5.77 24.04 -18.03
C ALA A 362 -6.29 23.69 -19.42
N ALA A 363 -5.96 22.51 -19.94
CA ALA A 363 -6.44 22.02 -21.23
C ALA A 363 -7.96 21.79 -21.25
N ILE A 364 -8.51 21.11 -20.24
CA ILE A 364 -9.95 20.86 -20.15
C ILE A 364 -10.74 22.17 -19.98
N ASN A 365 -10.25 23.10 -19.15
CA ASN A 365 -10.87 24.42 -18.98
C ASN A 365 -10.95 25.18 -20.31
N ALA A 366 -9.89 25.17 -21.12
CA ALA A 366 -9.87 25.84 -22.42
C ALA A 366 -10.93 25.24 -23.36
N LEU A 367 -10.98 23.91 -23.49
CA LEU A 367 -11.94 23.21 -24.34
C LEU A 367 -13.40 23.43 -23.91
N ILE A 368 -13.68 23.37 -22.60
CA ILE A 368 -15.03 23.67 -22.07
C ILE A 368 -15.39 25.14 -22.36
N ARG A 369 -14.47 26.06 -22.11
CA ARG A 369 -14.72 27.50 -22.34
C ARG A 369 -15.01 27.78 -23.82
N ASP A 370 -14.23 27.22 -24.74
CA ASP A 370 -14.44 27.37 -26.18
C ASP A 370 -15.79 26.81 -26.63
N GLY A 371 -16.21 25.67 -26.08
CA GLY A 371 -17.54 25.12 -26.34
C GLY A 371 -18.67 25.99 -25.77
N LEU A 372 -18.51 26.55 -24.57
CA LEU A 372 -19.49 27.46 -23.97
C LEU A 372 -19.58 28.78 -24.74
N LYS A 373 -18.49 29.25 -25.36
CA LYS A 373 -18.51 30.37 -26.32
C LYS A 373 -19.34 30.01 -27.56
N ALA A 374 -19.13 28.84 -28.13
CA ALA A 374 -19.92 28.37 -29.28
C ALA A 374 -21.42 28.22 -28.95
N GLN A 375 -21.76 27.91 -27.69
CA GLN A 375 -23.14 27.87 -27.18
C GLN A 375 -23.72 29.25 -26.83
N GLY A 376 -22.92 30.32 -26.89
CA GLY A 376 -23.32 31.68 -26.51
C GLY A 376 -23.48 31.92 -25.01
N VAL A 377 -23.04 30.96 -24.16
CA VAL A 377 -23.07 31.08 -22.69
C VAL A 377 -21.96 32.02 -22.21
N VAL A 378 -20.76 31.87 -22.79
CA VAL A 378 -19.69 32.86 -22.66
C VAL A 378 -19.79 33.78 -23.88
N ALA A 379 -20.14 35.03 -23.64
CA ALA A 379 -20.49 35.99 -24.68
C ALA A 379 -19.81 37.34 -24.47
N GLY A 380 -19.79 38.14 -25.54
CA GLY A 380 -19.18 39.47 -25.55
C GLY A 380 -17.70 39.46 -25.95
N GLU A 381 -17.09 40.64 -25.88
CA GLU A 381 -15.69 40.84 -26.22
C GLU A 381 -14.77 40.20 -25.16
N GLU A 382 -13.74 39.48 -25.61
CA GLU A 382 -12.74 38.91 -24.72
C GLU A 382 -11.69 39.95 -24.36
N VAL A 383 -11.45 40.11 -23.07
CA VAL A 383 -10.46 41.06 -22.56
C VAL A 383 -9.24 40.30 -22.05
N PHE A 384 -8.06 40.70 -22.53
CA PHE A 384 -6.79 40.23 -21.98
C PHE A 384 -6.60 40.78 -20.58
N VAL A 385 -6.39 39.88 -19.63
CA VAL A 385 -6.21 40.20 -18.22
C VAL A 385 -5.05 39.44 -17.63
N LYS A 386 -4.38 40.06 -16.67
CA LYS A 386 -3.30 39.41 -15.91
C LYS A 386 -3.87 38.42 -14.91
N ARG A 387 -3.17 37.32 -14.75
CA ARG A 387 -3.47 36.25 -13.79
C ARG A 387 -2.20 35.86 -13.03
N LEU A 388 -2.28 35.87 -11.70
CA LEU A 388 -1.18 35.48 -10.82
C LEU A 388 -1.38 34.02 -10.37
N VAL A 389 -0.50 33.14 -10.83
CA VAL A 389 -0.51 31.71 -10.52
C VAL A 389 0.55 31.42 -9.45
N ALA A 390 0.15 30.85 -8.32
CA ALA A 390 1.08 30.58 -7.21
C ALA A 390 2.16 29.55 -7.61
N ARG A 391 3.42 29.81 -7.23
CA ARG A 391 4.55 28.88 -7.45
C ARG A 391 4.66 27.78 -6.38
N HIS A 392 3.93 27.90 -5.27
CA HIS A 392 3.89 26.90 -4.18
C HIS A 392 5.25 26.44 -3.66
N LEU A 393 6.19 27.39 -3.52
CA LEU A 393 7.50 27.13 -2.91
C LEU A 393 7.34 26.75 -1.43
N THR A 394 8.11 25.76 -0.99
CA THR A 394 8.25 25.38 0.43
C THR A 394 8.88 26.51 1.24
N GLN A 395 8.74 26.47 2.56
CA GLN A 395 9.40 27.40 3.49
C GLN A 395 10.91 27.38 3.33
N ALA A 396 11.52 26.22 3.05
CA ALA A 396 12.95 26.10 2.80
C ALA A 396 13.35 26.75 1.46
N GLU A 397 12.59 26.51 0.39
CA GLU A 397 12.81 27.11 -0.94
C GLU A 397 12.65 28.64 -0.92
N LEU A 398 11.74 29.17 -0.10
CA LEU A 398 11.58 30.62 0.08
C LEU A 398 12.81 31.32 0.68
N LEU A 399 13.80 30.59 1.21
CA LEU A 399 15.01 31.19 1.80
C LEU A 399 16.17 31.30 0.81
N THR A 400 16.10 30.62 -0.34
CA THR A 400 17.20 30.53 -1.30
C THR A 400 16.81 31.11 -2.65
N THR A 401 17.67 31.95 -3.22
CA THR A 401 17.47 32.54 -4.54
C THR A 401 17.36 31.50 -5.66
N ALA A 402 17.93 30.31 -5.49
CA ALA A 402 17.89 29.23 -6.49
C ALA A 402 16.46 28.75 -6.81
N SER A 403 15.49 29.06 -5.94
CA SER A 403 14.08 28.71 -6.15
C SER A 403 13.29 29.76 -6.93
N TYR A 404 13.86 30.95 -7.16
CA TYR A 404 13.23 32.09 -7.81
C TYR A 404 13.67 32.19 -9.28
N LYS A 405 12.88 32.89 -10.10
CA LYS A 405 13.26 33.26 -11.47
C LYS A 405 12.92 34.72 -11.78
N PRO A 406 13.66 35.38 -12.68
CA PRO A 406 13.25 36.69 -13.20
C PRO A 406 11.81 36.63 -13.75
N GLY A 407 11.04 37.66 -13.45
CA GLY A 407 9.61 37.75 -13.76
C GLY A 407 8.67 37.27 -12.66
N ASP A 408 9.16 36.56 -11.63
CA ASP A 408 8.33 36.19 -10.48
C ASP A 408 7.78 37.43 -9.77
N MET A 409 6.55 37.32 -9.29
CA MET A 409 5.85 38.34 -8.51
C MET A 409 5.81 37.95 -7.03
N LEU A 410 6.50 38.72 -6.21
CA LEU A 410 6.56 38.58 -4.76
C LEU A 410 5.41 39.35 -4.13
N ARG A 411 4.68 38.72 -3.22
CA ARG A 411 3.60 39.36 -2.45
C ARG A 411 3.88 39.28 -0.96
N PHE A 412 3.82 40.41 -0.28
CA PHE A 412 4.10 40.52 1.15
C PHE A 412 2.80 40.40 1.97
N ASN A 413 2.72 39.40 2.86
CA ASN A 413 1.53 39.14 3.68
C ASN A 413 1.58 39.80 5.07
N ALA A 414 2.74 40.32 5.45
CA ALA A 414 2.94 41.16 6.62
C ALA A 414 3.91 42.31 6.26
N SER A 415 3.79 43.43 6.96
CA SER A 415 4.67 44.59 6.77
C SER A 415 6.02 44.33 7.42
N TYR A 416 7.11 44.60 6.70
CA TYR A 416 8.47 44.49 7.22
C TYR A 416 9.44 45.36 6.40
N SER A 417 10.17 46.24 7.07
CA SER A 417 11.25 47.06 6.50
C SER A 417 10.86 47.74 5.17
N VAL A 418 11.22 47.13 4.04
CA VAL A 418 11.06 47.65 2.67
C VAL A 418 9.65 47.47 2.07
N ALA A 419 8.77 46.69 2.70
CA ALA A 419 7.45 46.39 2.15
C ALA A 419 6.32 46.47 3.19
N ARG A 420 5.15 46.90 2.75
CA ARG A 420 3.91 46.87 3.52
C ARG A 420 3.11 45.62 3.17
N ARG A 421 2.25 45.20 4.10
CA ARG A 421 1.28 44.12 3.83
C ARG A 421 0.43 44.46 2.62
N GLY A 422 0.47 43.58 1.62
CA GLY A 422 -0.28 43.68 0.37
C GLY A 422 0.54 44.20 -0.81
N ASP A 423 1.79 44.62 -0.59
CA ASP A 423 2.66 45.10 -1.68
C ASP A 423 3.10 43.96 -2.60
N TYR A 424 3.44 44.33 -3.84
CA TYR A 424 3.86 43.43 -4.91
C TYR A 424 5.17 43.89 -5.53
N PHE A 425 6.18 43.03 -5.53
CA PHE A 425 7.49 43.30 -6.12
C PHE A 425 7.77 42.29 -7.23
N LYS A 426 8.20 42.73 -8.41
CA LYS A 426 8.60 41.88 -9.52
C LYS A 426 10.10 41.60 -9.47
N VAL A 427 10.51 40.34 -9.55
CA VAL A 427 11.93 39.96 -9.61
C VAL A 427 12.50 40.35 -10.97
N SER A 428 13.50 41.23 -10.99
CA SER A 428 14.22 41.66 -12.19
C SER A 428 15.53 40.90 -12.39
N GLY A 429 16.17 40.42 -11.32
CA GLY A 429 17.43 39.70 -11.38
C GLY A 429 17.74 38.92 -10.11
N ILE A 430 18.76 38.05 -10.17
CA ILE A 430 19.15 37.15 -9.08
C ILE A 430 20.67 37.14 -8.93
N ASP A 431 21.16 37.30 -7.70
CA ASP A 431 22.54 37.04 -7.31
C ASP A 431 22.58 35.83 -6.36
N GLU A 432 22.93 34.67 -6.91
CA GLU A 432 23.02 33.43 -6.14
C GLU A 432 24.21 33.39 -5.18
N LYS A 433 25.28 34.14 -5.45
CA LYS A 433 26.47 34.14 -4.59
C LYS A 433 26.21 34.86 -3.28
N LEU A 434 25.45 35.95 -3.34
CA LEU A 434 25.07 36.74 -2.16
C LEU A 434 23.69 36.37 -1.60
N ASN A 435 23.00 35.39 -2.22
CA ASN A 435 21.61 35.04 -1.93
C ASN A 435 20.71 36.28 -1.91
N ARG A 436 20.72 37.06 -3.00
CA ARG A 436 19.95 38.30 -3.15
C ARG A 436 19.07 38.29 -4.39
N LEU A 437 17.84 38.78 -4.23
CA LEU A 437 16.92 39.09 -5.31
C LEU A 437 16.99 40.59 -5.61
N HIS A 438 17.08 40.93 -6.89
CA HIS A 438 16.84 42.27 -7.39
C HIS A 438 15.38 42.35 -7.80
N CYS A 439 14.66 43.33 -7.26
CA CYS A 439 13.22 43.45 -7.45
C CYS A 439 12.81 44.89 -7.75
N GLN A 440 11.67 45.07 -8.40
CA GLN A 440 11.04 46.37 -8.63
C GLN A 440 9.64 46.37 -8.02
N ASP A 441 9.29 47.44 -7.31
CA ASP A 441 7.91 47.62 -6.82
C ASP A 441 6.96 48.09 -7.94
N SER A 442 5.71 48.40 -7.58
CA SER A 442 4.72 48.91 -8.54
C SER A 442 5.01 50.32 -9.07
N GLN A 443 5.91 51.07 -8.44
CA GLN A 443 6.36 52.39 -8.89
C GLN A 443 7.65 52.32 -9.72
N GLY A 444 8.24 51.13 -9.87
CA GLY A 444 9.50 50.91 -10.55
C GLY A 444 10.74 51.18 -9.69
N LEU A 445 10.58 51.39 -8.39
CA LEU A 445 11.71 51.55 -7.47
C LEU A 445 12.42 50.21 -7.28
N GLU A 446 13.74 50.22 -7.37
CA GLU A 446 14.57 49.01 -7.27
C GLU A 446 14.94 48.67 -5.83
N PHE A 447 14.88 47.39 -5.51
CA PHE A 447 15.21 46.83 -4.21
C PHE A 447 16.17 45.64 -4.36
N SER A 448 17.07 45.49 -3.38
CA SER A 448 17.90 44.30 -3.22
C SER A 448 17.55 43.64 -1.89
N ILE A 449 16.95 42.45 -1.95
CA ILE A 449 16.43 41.74 -0.78
C ILE A 449 17.10 40.38 -0.65
N ASN A 450 17.53 40.00 0.56
CA ASN A 450 17.92 38.63 0.84
C ASN A 450 16.67 37.87 1.31
N PRO A 451 16.17 36.88 0.54
CA PRO A 451 14.94 36.16 0.88
C PRO A 451 15.01 35.45 2.24
N ALA A 452 16.19 35.01 2.68
CA ALA A 452 16.37 34.37 3.99
C ALA A 452 16.08 35.29 5.19
N LEU A 453 16.19 36.62 5.03
CA LEU A 453 15.87 37.61 6.06
C LEU A 453 14.37 37.95 6.11
N ILE A 454 13.73 37.99 4.94
CA ILE A 454 12.39 38.56 4.82
C ILE A 454 11.29 37.51 4.75
N ALA A 455 11.54 36.31 4.20
CA ALA A 455 10.48 35.40 3.79
C ALA A 455 9.54 35.00 4.94
N GLY A 456 10.11 34.62 6.09
CA GLY A 456 9.35 34.28 7.28
C GLY A 456 8.65 35.49 7.91
N ALA A 457 9.37 36.61 8.05
CA ALA A 457 8.85 37.83 8.68
C ALA A 457 7.68 38.44 7.90
N THR A 458 7.71 38.36 6.57
CA THR A 458 6.66 38.89 5.69
C THR A 458 5.62 37.86 5.29
N ARG A 459 5.79 36.58 5.68
CA ARG A 459 5.02 35.44 5.18
C ARG A 459 4.93 35.46 3.65
N LEU A 460 6.08 35.56 3.00
CA LEU A 460 6.20 35.84 1.57
C LEU A 460 5.45 34.81 0.71
N SER A 461 4.80 35.27 -0.35
CA SER A 461 4.19 34.40 -1.37
C SER A 461 4.75 34.75 -2.75
N VAL A 462 4.94 33.75 -3.59
CA VAL A 462 5.55 33.90 -4.91
C VAL A 462 4.58 33.43 -5.99
N TYR A 463 4.40 34.26 -7.01
CA TYR A 463 3.49 34.02 -8.11
C TYR A 463 4.21 34.16 -9.45
N GLU A 464 3.76 33.42 -10.44
CA GLU A 464 4.06 33.64 -11.84
C GLU A 464 2.93 34.47 -12.47
N GLU A 465 3.28 35.56 -13.15
CA GLU A 465 2.33 36.34 -13.95
C GLU A 465 2.09 35.65 -15.29
N LYS A 466 0.83 35.36 -15.59
CA LYS A 466 0.38 34.81 -16.87
C LYS A 466 -0.72 35.69 -17.45
N GLU A 467 -0.87 35.63 -18.76
CA GLU A 467 -2.02 36.20 -19.46
C GLU A 467 -3.19 35.21 -19.42
N GLY A 468 -4.40 35.76 -19.40
CA GLY A 468 -5.66 35.02 -19.50
C GLY A 468 -6.73 35.88 -20.19
N LEU A 469 -7.80 35.24 -20.64
CA LEU A 469 -8.92 35.91 -21.30
C LEU A 469 -10.15 35.86 -20.39
N LEU A 470 -10.84 36.99 -20.23
CA LEU A 470 -12.13 37.03 -19.55
C LEU A 470 -13.19 37.61 -20.47
N ALA A 471 -14.38 37.05 -20.40
CA ALA A 471 -15.59 37.50 -21.07
C ALA A 471 -16.80 37.35 -20.12
N ALA A 472 -17.91 37.99 -20.47
CA ALA A 472 -19.15 37.80 -19.73
C ALA A 472 -19.62 36.34 -19.86
N GLY A 473 -20.10 35.75 -18.77
CA GLY A 473 -20.45 34.34 -18.66
C GLY A 473 -19.32 33.43 -18.19
N ASP A 474 -18.05 33.90 -18.16
CA ASP A 474 -16.95 33.08 -17.67
C ASP A 474 -17.15 32.68 -16.20
N ARG A 475 -16.85 31.42 -15.87
CA ARG A 475 -16.81 30.93 -14.50
C ARG A 475 -15.39 30.98 -13.97
N ILE A 476 -15.17 31.73 -12.90
CA ILE A 476 -13.86 31.88 -12.25
C ILE A 476 -13.97 31.63 -10.76
N CYS A 477 -12.84 31.33 -10.14
CA CYS A 477 -12.69 31.31 -8.70
C CYS A 477 -11.56 32.26 -8.30
N LEU A 478 -11.77 33.03 -7.23
CA LEU A 478 -10.70 33.86 -6.68
C LEU A 478 -9.70 32.98 -5.92
N ARG A 479 -8.42 33.32 -5.95
CA ARG A 479 -7.35 32.59 -5.27
C ARG A 479 -6.82 33.32 -4.03
N LEU A 480 -7.34 34.52 -3.77
CA LEU A 480 -7.00 35.34 -2.60
C LEU A 480 -8.28 35.83 -1.90
N THR A 481 -8.32 35.67 -0.58
CA THR A 481 -9.40 36.20 0.25
C THR A 481 -9.09 37.64 0.66
N ASP A 482 -10.04 38.54 0.42
CA ASP A 482 -10.04 39.91 0.93
C ASP A 482 -11.37 40.20 1.62
N LYS A 483 -11.39 39.98 2.94
CA LYS A 483 -12.59 40.14 3.77
C LYS A 483 -13.18 41.55 3.73
N ARG A 484 -12.36 42.59 3.53
CA ARG A 484 -12.86 43.98 3.52
C ARG A 484 -13.70 44.27 2.28
N ARG A 485 -13.39 43.58 1.18
CA ARG A 485 -14.12 43.69 -0.10
C ARG A 485 -15.12 42.55 -0.33
N GLY A 486 -15.27 41.63 0.63
CA GLY A 486 -16.12 40.45 0.46
C GLY A 486 -15.57 39.39 -0.50
N HIS A 487 -14.31 39.50 -0.94
CA HIS A 487 -13.69 38.52 -1.83
C HIS A 487 -13.30 37.27 -1.03
N ILE A 488 -13.75 36.10 -1.47
CA ILE A 488 -13.48 34.82 -0.80
C ILE A 488 -12.77 33.89 -1.77
N ALA A 489 -11.60 33.37 -1.37
CA ALA A 489 -10.85 32.43 -2.18
C ALA A 489 -11.57 31.08 -2.32
N ASN A 490 -11.38 30.43 -3.47
CA ASN A 490 -11.94 29.14 -3.88
C ASN A 490 -13.47 29.08 -3.91
N LYS A 491 -14.13 30.25 -3.91
CA LYS A 491 -15.56 30.39 -4.20
C LYS A 491 -15.74 30.62 -5.71
N ASP A 492 -16.73 29.97 -6.29
CA ASP A 492 -17.07 30.10 -7.70
C ASP A 492 -17.85 31.40 -7.95
N TYR A 493 -17.50 32.14 -8.99
CA TYR A 493 -18.16 33.34 -9.44
C TYR A 493 -18.40 33.26 -10.95
N THR A 494 -19.49 33.86 -11.40
CA THR A 494 -19.73 34.11 -12.83
C THR A 494 -19.41 35.57 -13.14
N VAL A 495 -18.64 35.81 -14.19
CA VAL A 495 -18.42 37.17 -14.72
C VAL A 495 -19.73 37.65 -15.35
N ALA A 496 -20.40 38.60 -14.72
CA ALA A 496 -21.67 39.13 -15.19
C ALA A 496 -21.49 40.11 -16.36
N SER A 497 -20.46 40.95 -16.28
CA SER A 497 -20.10 41.92 -17.33
C SER A 497 -18.66 42.39 -17.16
N ILE A 498 -18.08 42.90 -18.25
CA ILE A 498 -16.80 43.59 -18.26
C ILE A 498 -16.99 44.93 -18.94
N ALA A 499 -16.59 46.01 -18.27
CA ALA A 499 -16.67 47.37 -18.79
C ALA A 499 -15.35 48.12 -18.52
N GLY A 500 -14.62 48.43 -19.59
CA GLY A 500 -13.28 49.01 -19.48
C GLY A 500 -12.34 48.10 -18.68
N HIS A 501 -11.87 48.57 -17.54
CA HIS A 501 -10.97 47.82 -16.65
C HIS A 501 -11.68 47.18 -15.45
N GLN A 502 -13.01 47.13 -15.44
CA GLN A 502 -13.78 46.57 -14.33
C GLN A 502 -14.54 45.32 -14.77
N ALA A 503 -14.44 44.24 -13.99
CA ALA A 503 -15.27 43.04 -14.16
C ALA A 503 -16.23 42.88 -12.98
N ALA A 504 -17.52 42.79 -13.27
CA ALA A 504 -18.54 42.51 -12.27
C ALA A 504 -18.67 40.99 -12.10
N LEU A 505 -18.54 40.51 -10.88
CA LEU A 505 -18.68 39.10 -10.52
C LEU A 505 -19.99 38.87 -9.77
N LYS A 506 -20.66 37.76 -10.05
CA LYS A 506 -21.88 37.34 -9.37
C LYS A 506 -21.70 35.98 -8.72
N HIS A 507 -22.14 35.85 -7.48
CA HIS A 507 -22.35 34.58 -6.81
C HIS A 507 -23.68 34.62 -6.06
N GLN A 508 -24.66 33.84 -6.49
CA GLN A 508 -26.03 33.91 -5.97
C GLN A 508 -26.56 35.36 -6.06
N GLU A 509 -26.92 35.97 -4.93
CA GLU A 509 -27.36 37.37 -4.84
C GLU A 509 -26.20 38.37 -4.62
N GLU A 510 -25.01 37.88 -4.28
CA GLU A 510 -23.84 38.73 -4.04
C GLU A 510 -23.23 39.19 -5.37
N THR A 511 -22.86 40.48 -5.41
CA THR A 511 -22.10 41.07 -6.51
C THR A 511 -20.81 41.67 -5.98
N LEU A 512 -19.71 41.46 -6.72
CA LEU A 512 -18.38 41.96 -6.40
C LEU A 512 -17.76 42.59 -7.67
N GLN A 513 -16.71 43.39 -7.50
CA GLN A 513 -15.98 43.99 -8.62
C GLN A 513 -14.48 43.69 -8.55
N LEU A 514 -13.90 43.39 -9.71
CA LEU A 514 -12.46 43.31 -9.90
C LEU A 514 -11.97 44.49 -10.74
N ASP A 515 -10.92 45.16 -10.26
CA ASP A 515 -10.15 46.09 -11.07
C ASP A 515 -9.03 45.32 -11.79
N LEU A 516 -9.21 45.13 -13.08
CA LEU A 516 -8.34 44.32 -13.93
C LEU A 516 -6.92 44.92 -14.11
N THR A 517 -6.69 46.16 -13.66
CA THR A 517 -5.36 46.79 -13.66
C THR A 517 -4.55 46.51 -12.39
N GLN A 518 -5.20 46.06 -11.32
CA GLN A 518 -4.58 45.96 -10.00
C GLN A 518 -4.12 44.53 -9.70
N HIS A 519 -2.84 44.34 -9.32
CA HIS A 519 -2.29 43.01 -9.01
C HIS A 519 -3.08 42.25 -7.93
N LYS A 520 -3.71 42.95 -6.98
CA LYS A 520 -4.57 42.33 -5.94
C LYS A 520 -5.82 41.63 -6.50
N ASP A 521 -6.24 41.97 -7.71
CA ASP A 521 -7.41 41.41 -8.38
C ASP A 521 -7.04 40.45 -9.52
N CYS A 522 -5.74 40.27 -9.79
CA CYS A 522 -5.21 39.24 -10.69
C CYS A 522 -5.18 37.83 -10.09
N HIS A 523 -5.63 37.63 -8.84
CA HIS A 523 -5.65 36.33 -8.16
C HIS A 523 -6.94 35.56 -8.48
N TRP A 524 -7.04 35.04 -9.69
CA TRP A 524 -8.19 34.25 -10.13
C TRP A 524 -7.75 33.06 -10.98
N ASP A 525 -8.64 32.09 -11.18
CA ASP A 525 -8.44 30.94 -12.07
C ASP A 525 -9.80 30.49 -12.61
N TYR A 526 -9.85 29.79 -13.74
CA TYR A 526 -11.12 29.27 -14.25
C TYR A 526 -11.69 28.20 -13.32
N ALA A 527 -13.01 28.20 -13.18
CA ALA A 527 -13.76 27.34 -12.28
C ALA A 527 -14.60 26.27 -13.01
N TYR A 528 -14.22 25.89 -14.23
CA TYR A 528 -14.85 24.77 -14.95
C TYR A 528 -14.38 23.40 -14.42
N THR A 529 -13.16 23.34 -13.88
CA THR A 529 -12.58 22.13 -13.29
C THR A 529 -12.06 22.38 -11.87
N ALA A 530 -12.12 21.34 -11.03
CA ALA A 530 -11.53 21.30 -9.71
C ALA A 530 -10.41 20.24 -9.63
N THR A 531 -9.51 20.38 -8.65
CA THR A 531 -8.63 19.28 -8.21
C THR A 531 -9.38 18.41 -7.21
N ALA A 532 -8.95 17.15 -6.97
CA ALA A 532 -9.51 16.32 -5.89
C ALA A 532 -9.55 17.06 -4.54
N LEU A 533 -8.44 17.73 -4.19
CA LEU A 533 -8.35 18.50 -2.96
C LEU A 533 -9.39 19.64 -2.91
N GLY A 534 -9.59 20.34 -4.02
CA GLY A 534 -10.59 21.42 -4.12
C GLY A 534 -12.03 20.91 -4.13
N ALA A 535 -12.25 19.66 -4.54
CA ALA A 535 -13.55 19.00 -4.54
C ALA A 535 -13.91 18.37 -3.18
N GLN A 536 -12.95 18.19 -2.27
CA GLN A 536 -13.18 17.59 -0.96
C GLN A 536 -14.14 18.44 -0.12
N GLY A 537 -14.97 17.77 0.68
CA GLY A 537 -16.12 18.38 1.38
C GLY A 537 -17.37 18.53 0.48
N SER A 538 -17.18 18.97 -0.77
CA SER A 538 -18.29 19.26 -1.69
C SER A 538 -19.11 18.03 -2.10
N THR A 539 -20.33 18.28 -2.59
CA THR A 539 -21.23 17.27 -3.17
C THR A 539 -21.74 17.78 -4.50
N ALA A 540 -21.76 16.93 -5.53
CA ALA A 540 -22.29 17.25 -6.85
C ALA A 540 -23.34 16.21 -7.26
N THR A 541 -24.30 16.58 -8.11
CA THR A 541 -25.24 15.58 -8.65
C THR A 541 -24.51 14.61 -9.57
N PHE A 542 -23.67 15.17 -10.45
CA PHE A 542 -22.90 14.45 -11.45
C PHE A 542 -21.41 14.76 -11.35
N VAL A 543 -20.55 13.79 -11.66
CA VAL A 543 -19.10 13.98 -11.70
C VAL A 543 -18.53 13.46 -13.01
N LEU A 544 -17.61 14.23 -13.59
CA LEU A 544 -16.68 13.79 -14.63
C LEU A 544 -15.28 13.82 -14.04
N ALA A 545 -14.53 12.73 -14.05
CA ALA A 545 -13.18 12.71 -13.50
C ALA A 545 -12.16 12.16 -14.49
N LEU A 546 -11.00 12.82 -14.57
CA LEU A 546 -9.84 12.35 -15.32
C LEU A 546 -8.89 11.58 -14.38
N GLU A 547 -8.69 10.30 -14.66
CA GLU A 547 -7.77 9.42 -13.93
C GLU A 547 -6.74 8.80 -14.89
N LEU A 548 -5.54 9.37 -14.89
CA LEU A 548 -4.46 8.92 -15.76
C LEU A 548 -3.48 7.98 -15.04
N ALA A 549 -3.28 6.77 -15.57
CA ALA A 549 -2.41 5.76 -14.96
C ALA A 549 -0.95 6.24 -14.80
N LYS A 550 -0.46 7.07 -15.73
CA LYS A 550 0.91 7.62 -15.70
C LYS A 550 1.08 8.82 -14.75
N ARG A 551 0.01 9.44 -14.24
CA ARG A 551 0.07 10.59 -13.30
C ARG A 551 0.35 10.13 -11.88
N SER A 552 1.54 9.55 -11.68
CA SER A 552 1.92 8.80 -10.49
C SER A 552 1.77 9.55 -9.16
N LYS A 553 2.00 10.87 -9.15
CA LYS A 553 1.90 11.71 -7.95
C LYS A 553 0.47 12.22 -7.67
N ALA A 554 -0.36 12.32 -8.70
CA ALA A 554 -1.65 13.00 -8.63
C ALA A 554 -2.83 12.02 -8.61
N THR A 555 -2.71 10.88 -9.30
CA THR A 555 -3.72 9.82 -9.36
C THR A 555 -3.34 8.70 -8.38
N THR A 556 -4.03 8.65 -7.24
CA THR A 556 -3.83 7.70 -6.14
C THR A 556 -5.18 7.10 -5.74
N HIS A 557 -5.17 6.06 -4.90
CA HIS A 557 -6.44 5.50 -4.41
C HIS A 557 -7.29 6.53 -3.64
N ARG A 558 -6.66 7.50 -2.97
CA ARG A 558 -7.35 8.59 -2.26
C ARG A 558 -7.99 9.60 -3.22
N SER A 559 -7.33 9.90 -4.34
CA SER A 559 -7.92 10.79 -5.36
C SER A 559 -9.11 10.11 -6.04
N HIS A 560 -8.99 8.81 -6.36
CA HIS A 560 -10.09 7.99 -6.88
C HIS A 560 -11.28 7.95 -5.90
N GLU A 561 -11.01 7.74 -4.60
CA GLU A 561 -12.04 7.77 -3.55
C GLU A 561 -12.77 9.12 -3.53
N ILE A 562 -12.07 10.24 -3.69
CA ILE A 562 -12.72 11.55 -3.81
C ILE A 562 -13.62 11.57 -5.04
N ASP A 563 -13.08 11.25 -6.21
CA ASP A 563 -13.76 11.38 -7.51
C ASP A 563 -15.13 10.72 -7.50
N ILE A 564 -15.21 9.48 -7.03
CA ILE A 564 -16.47 8.73 -7.03
C ILE A 564 -17.39 9.08 -5.84
N THR A 565 -16.83 9.50 -4.69
CA THR A 565 -17.65 9.82 -3.51
C THR A 565 -18.34 11.17 -3.64
N ARG A 566 -17.86 12.10 -4.49
CA ARG A 566 -18.48 13.42 -4.68
C ARG A 566 -19.86 13.33 -5.35
N ALA A 567 -20.06 12.36 -6.24
CA ALA A 567 -21.29 12.19 -7.01
C ALA A 567 -22.45 11.70 -6.13
N ARG A 568 -23.63 12.30 -6.30
CA ARG A 568 -24.89 11.83 -5.71
C ARG A 568 -25.62 10.83 -6.61
N GLN A 569 -25.62 11.05 -7.93
CA GLN A 569 -26.39 10.25 -8.88
C GLN A 569 -25.53 9.45 -9.86
N GLN A 570 -24.51 10.07 -10.47
CA GLN A 570 -23.71 9.43 -11.51
C GLN A 570 -22.30 10.03 -11.57
N VAL A 571 -21.31 9.18 -11.86
CA VAL A 571 -19.90 9.55 -12.11
C VAL A 571 -19.45 8.91 -13.41
N THR A 572 -18.71 9.64 -14.26
CA THR A 572 -17.98 9.08 -15.40
C THR A 572 -16.49 9.29 -15.18
N LEU A 573 -15.71 8.21 -15.21
CA LEU A 573 -14.26 8.21 -15.14
C LEU A 573 -13.68 8.11 -16.55
N TYR A 574 -12.72 8.97 -16.87
CA TYR A 574 -11.97 8.95 -18.12
C TYR A 574 -10.53 8.56 -17.83
N THR A 575 -10.03 7.54 -18.53
CA THR A 575 -8.64 7.07 -18.41
C THR A 575 -8.03 6.74 -19.76
N GLU A 576 -6.71 6.79 -19.87
CA GLU A 576 -5.99 6.33 -21.07
C GLU A 576 -5.82 4.81 -21.09
N ASN A 577 -5.89 4.16 -19.93
CA ASN A 577 -5.71 2.72 -19.80
C ASN A 577 -6.29 2.20 -18.47
N LYS A 578 -7.46 1.57 -18.54
CA LYS A 578 -8.18 1.06 -17.37
C LYS A 578 -7.39 0.01 -16.58
N GLU A 579 -6.76 -0.95 -17.25
CA GLU A 579 -6.03 -2.03 -16.58
C GLU A 579 -4.80 -1.50 -15.84
N ALA A 580 -4.06 -0.59 -16.47
CA ALA A 580 -2.90 0.06 -15.87
C ALA A 580 -3.31 0.95 -14.69
N LEU A 581 -4.43 1.66 -14.80
CA LEU A 581 -4.99 2.47 -13.72
C LEU A 581 -5.39 1.60 -12.53
N ILE A 582 -6.14 0.51 -12.75
CA ILE A 582 -6.52 -0.42 -11.67
C ILE A 582 -5.27 -0.99 -10.99
N LYS A 583 -4.31 -1.51 -11.77
CA LYS A 583 -3.04 -2.03 -11.23
C LYS A 583 -2.30 -0.98 -10.42
N ARG A 584 -2.27 0.27 -10.90
CA ARG A 584 -1.64 1.41 -10.24
C ARG A 584 -2.31 1.71 -8.90
N LEU A 585 -3.62 1.89 -8.88
CA LEU A 585 -4.40 2.22 -7.68
C LEU A 585 -4.32 1.10 -6.63
N SER A 586 -4.25 -0.16 -7.06
CA SER A 586 -4.08 -1.32 -6.16
C SER A 586 -2.69 -1.45 -5.54
N THR A 587 -1.64 -0.87 -6.14
CA THR A 587 -0.24 -1.03 -5.70
C THR A 587 0.35 0.21 -5.06
N LEU A 588 -0.03 1.39 -5.53
CA LEU A 588 0.46 2.66 -4.98
C LEU A 588 -0.39 3.08 -3.79
N LYS A 589 0.21 3.03 -2.60
CA LYS A 589 -0.43 3.54 -1.39
C LYS A 589 -0.67 5.05 -1.47
N GLY A 590 0.30 5.87 -1.87
CA GLY A 590 0.12 7.33 -1.87
C GLY A 590 -0.27 7.90 -0.48
N ASP A 591 0.01 7.12 0.56
CA ASP A 591 -0.27 7.41 1.96
C ASP A 591 0.94 8.17 2.53
N LYS A 592 0.67 9.25 3.26
CA LYS A 592 1.68 9.99 4.01
C LYS A 592 2.22 9.17 5.17
N THR A 593 3.40 9.56 5.64
CA THR A 593 4.10 8.86 6.72
C THR A 593 3.82 9.47 8.10
N SER A 594 3.91 8.65 9.14
CA SER A 594 4.03 9.06 10.55
C SER A 594 5.48 8.88 11.01
N ALA A 595 6.04 9.91 11.64
CA ALA A 595 7.37 9.86 12.25
C ALA A 595 7.45 8.81 13.37
N TRP A 596 6.47 8.82 14.28
CA TRP A 596 6.38 7.93 15.42
C TRP A 596 6.24 6.47 14.99
N GLN A 597 5.28 6.15 14.12
CA GLN A 597 5.07 4.77 13.68
C GLN A 597 6.27 4.23 12.90
N THR A 598 6.83 5.05 12.00
CA THR A 598 7.99 4.65 11.19
C THR A 598 9.17 4.31 12.08
N TYR A 599 9.48 5.16 13.06
CA TYR A 599 10.59 4.92 13.97
C TYR A 599 10.33 3.75 14.94
N GLU A 600 9.18 3.69 15.62
CA GLU A 600 8.88 2.63 16.58
C GLU A 600 8.84 1.24 15.93
N THR A 601 8.29 1.14 14.72
CA THR A 601 8.26 -0.12 13.95
C THR A 601 9.68 -0.55 13.58
N ALA A 602 10.56 0.38 13.21
CA ALA A 602 11.96 0.08 12.95
C ALA A 602 12.68 -0.42 14.21
N GLN A 603 12.46 0.23 15.36
CA GLN A 603 13.07 -0.17 16.63
C GLN A 603 12.63 -1.56 17.11
N ILE A 604 11.35 -1.91 16.94
CA ILE A 604 10.84 -3.27 17.26
C ILE A 604 11.54 -4.35 16.43
N ASN A 605 11.93 -4.00 15.20
CA ASN A 605 12.56 -4.91 14.25
C ASN A 605 14.10 -4.93 14.36
N GLN A 606 14.72 -4.05 15.16
CA GLN A 606 16.16 -4.10 15.42
C GLN A 606 16.52 -5.18 16.45
N PRO A 607 17.48 -6.08 16.16
CA PRO A 607 17.99 -7.00 17.17
C PRO A 607 18.74 -6.20 18.24
N LYS A 608 18.38 -6.38 19.52
CA LYS A 608 19.05 -5.72 20.66
C LYS A 608 20.53 -6.10 20.71
N ILE A 609 21.40 -5.23 20.20
CA ILE A 609 22.86 -5.31 20.39
C ILE A 609 23.21 -4.46 21.62
N GLY A 610 23.85 -5.08 22.60
CA GLY A 610 24.26 -4.43 23.85
C GLY A 610 25.32 -3.35 23.64
N GLN A 611 25.20 -2.27 24.41
CA GLN A 611 26.10 -1.12 24.44
C GLN A 611 27.54 -1.50 24.82
N SER A 612 28.54 -0.94 24.13
CA SER A 612 29.91 -0.79 24.63
C SER A 612 30.67 0.31 23.86
N ASN A 613 31.14 1.31 24.61
CA ASN A 613 31.96 2.46 24.20
C ASN A 613 33.35 2.07 23.62
N THR A 614 33.87 2.87 22.67
CA THR A 614 35.05 3.78 22.82
C THR A 614 35.63 4.21 21.46
N HIS A 615 35.79 5.52 21.27
CA HIS A 615 36.52 6.16 20.16
C HIS A 615 38.05 6.11 20.36
N ARG A 616 38.82 5.83 19.29
CA ARG A 616 40.10 6.50 18.99
C ARG A 616 40.49 6.35 17.49
N PRO A 617 41.05 7.39 16.85
CA PRO A 617 41.13 7.51 15.39
C PRO A 617 42.47 7.02 14.82
N LEU A 618 42.53 6.61 13.54
CA LEU A 618 43.76 6.46 12.74
C LEU A 618 43.46 6.51 11.22
N ASN A 619 44.40 7.13 10.49
CA ASN A 619 44.36 7.60 9.09
C ASN A 619 44.19 6.53 7.98
N PRO A 620 43.72 6.92 6.76
CA PRO A 620 43.22 6.03 5.73
C PRO A 620 44.31 5.60 4.74
N ALA A 621 44.33 4.31 4.39
CA ALA A 621 44.98 3.82 3.18
C ALA A 621 44.02 2.83 2.49
N LYS A 622 43.61 3.19 1.28
CA LYS A 622 42.71 2.49 0.35
C LYS A 622 42.65 0.98 0.55
N THR A 623 41.47 0.50 0.94
CA THR A 623 41.12 -0.92 0.94
C THR A 623 39.83 -1.12 0.16
N GLN A 624 39.93 -1.64 -1.07
CA GLN A 624 38.77 -2.14 -1.82
C GLN A 624 38.13 -3.29 -1.03
N ILE A 625 36.84 -3.18 -0.73
CA ILE A 625 36.06 -4.24 -0.10
C ILE A 625 35.79 -5.38 -1.11
N SER A 626 35.94 -6.63 -0.66
CA SER A 626 35.58 -7.81 -1.45
C SER A 626 34.07 -8.05 -1.47
N ALA A 627 33.56 -8.65 -2.54
CA ALA A 627 32.15 -9.02 -2.67
C ALA A 627 31.64 -9.92 -1.52
N GLU A 628 32.53 -10.72 -0.93
CA GLU A 628 32.20 -11.58 0.20
C GLU A 628 31.87 -10.77 1.47
N VAL A 629 32.62 -9.70 1.71
CA VAL A 629 32.38 -8.79 2.84
C VAL A 629 31.09 -7.98 2.62
N LEU A 630 30.86 -7.46 1.40
CA LEU A 630 29.59 -6.79 1.06
C LEU A 630 28.40 -7.73 1.24
N ASN A 631 28.50 -8.96 0.75
CA ASN A 631 27.42 -9.92 0.88
C ASN A 631 27.11 -10.28 2.33
N LYS A 632 28.14 -10.33 3.19
CA LYS A 632 27.97 -10.55 4.64
C LYS A 632 27.27 -9.37 5.30
N GLU A 633 27.64 -8.14 4.95
CA GLU A 633 27.00 -6.95 5.50
C GLU A 633 25.55 -6.80 5.02
N LEU A 634 25.30 -7.03 3.73
CA LEU A 634 23.96 -7.11 3.17
C LEU A 634 23.12 -8.21 3.83
N THR A 635 23.73 -9.31 4.27
CA THR A 635 23.04 -10.36 5.02
C THR A 635 22.56 -9.85 6.39
N HIS A 636 23.34 -9.02 7.08
CA HIS A 636 22.93 -8.39 8.33
C HIS A 636 21.76 -7.42 8.13
N GLN A 637 21.68 -6.80 6.95
CA GLN A 637 20.63 -5.86 6.57
C GLN A 637 19.59 -6.47 5.61
N MET A 638 19.49 -7.80 5.56
CA MET A 638 18.71 -8.49 4.53
C MET A 638 17.24 -8.08 4.54
N ALA A 639 16.66 -7.80 5.73
CA ALA A 639 15.27 -7.38 5.84
C ALA A 639 15.04 -6.01 5.17
N SER A 640 15.92 -5.05 5.44
CA SER A 640 15.89 -3.72 4.81
C SER A 640 16.16 -3.82 3.32
N LEU A 641 17.12 -4.65 2.91
CA LEU A 641 17.45 -4.87 1.49
C LEU A 641 16.27 -5.41 0.71
N THR A 642 15.61 -6.43 1.24
CA THR A 642 14.47 -7.04 0.56
C THR A 642 13.23 -6.19 0.62
N HIS A 643 13.05 -5.40 1.68
CA HIS A 643 11.98 -4.40 1.74
C HIS A 643 12.18 -3.31 0.67
N HIS A 644 13.40 -2.81 0.53
CA HIS A 644 13.73 -1.82 -0.48
C HIS A 644 13.59 -2.35 -1.91
N LEU A 645 14.05 -3.58 -2.16
CA LEU A 645 14.03 -4.20 -3.49
C LEU A 645 12.66 -4.77 -3.91
N LEU A 646 11.88 -5.28 -2.94
CA LEU A 646 10.70 -6.11 -3.20
C LEU A 646 9.41 -5.58 -2.53
N GLY A 647 9.49 -4.53 -1.71
CA GLY A 647 8.35 -3.92 -1.01
C GLY A 647 7.98 -4.58 0.32
N GLU A 648 6.71 -4.51 0.71
CA GLU A 648 6.23 -5.17 1.94
C GLU A 648 6.11 -6.69 1.73
N PRO A 649 6.65 -7.51 2.64
CA PRO A 649 6.44 -8.94 2.60
C PRO A 649 4.98 -9.26 2.96
N ASN A 650 4.50 -10.39 2.48
CA ASN A 650 3.24 -10.95 2.90
C ASN A 650 3.31 -11.33 4.39
N HIS A 651 2.81 -10.47 5.27
CA HIS A 651 2.92 -10.64 6.72
C HIS A 651 2.26 -11.91 7.25
N SER A 652 1.21 -12.40 6.58
CA SER A 652 0.53 -13.65 6.95
C SER A 652 1.39 -14.91 6.69
N LEU A 653 2.32 -14.82 5.74
CA LEU A 653 3.19 -15.94 5.34
C LEU A 653 4.64 -15.76 5.79
N SER A 654 5.00 -14.54 6.21
CA SER A 654 6.33 -14.20 6.70
C SER A 654 6.49 -14.59 8.16
N SER A 655 7.72 -14.92 8.53
CA SER A 655 8.11 -15.12 9.93
C SER A 655 9.28 -14.19 10.28
N LYS A 656 9.59 -14.06 11.57
CA LYS A 656 10.68 -13.21 12.06
C LYS A 656 12.05 -13.46 11.41
N THR A 657 12.27 -14.64 10.82
CA THR A 657 13.55 -15.02 10.21
C THR A 657 13.45 -15.31 8.72
N ASN A 658 12.24 -15.28 8.14
CA ASN A 658 12.03 -15.62 6.75
C ASN A 658 10.86 -14.81 6.18
N LEU A 659 11.18 -13.81 5.36
CA LEU A 659 10.17 -12.98 4.70
C LEU A 659 9.66 -13.69 3.45
N ARG A 660 8.37 -13.54 3.18
CA ARG A 660 7.67 -14.14 2.05
C ARG A 660 7.05 -13.04 1.22
N TYR A 661 7.25 -13.06 -0.08
CA TYR A 661 6.80 -12.06 -1.04
C TYR A 661 5.87 -12.71 -2.08
N GLY A 662 4.91 -11.94 -2.57
CA GLY A 662 3.81 -12.42 -3.41
C GLY A 662 2.59 -12.89 -2.62
N SER A 663 1.44 -12.99 -3.29
CA SER A 663 0.15 -13.36 -2.67
C SER A 663 0.17 -14.75 -2.02
N LYS A 664 1.05 -15.64 -2.49
CA LYS A 664 1.29 -16.97 -1.93
C LYS A 664 2.66 -17.14 -1.25
N GLY A 665 3.43 -16.07 -1.10
CA GLY A 665 4.74 -16.13 -0.45
C GLY A 665 5.78 -16.92 -1.26
N SER A 666 5.68 -16.86 -2.58
CA SER A 666 6.52 -17.57 -3.53
C SER A 666 7.97 -17.10 -3.51
N LEU A 667 8.26 -15.84 -3.24
CA LEU A 667 9.65 -15.41 -3.04
C LEU A 667 9.97 -15.42 -1.54
N SER A 668 10.97 -16.20 -1.14
CA SER A 668 11.35 -16.38 0.26
C SER A 668 12.73 -15.84 0.52
N ILE A 669 12.85 -15.03 1.57
CA ILE A 669 14.08 -14.37 1.97
C ILE A 669 14.42 -14.80 3.38
N ASN A 670 15.49 -15.58 3.54
CA ASN A 670 16.01 -15.95 4.85
C ASN A 670 16.88 -14.82 5.41
N LEU A 671 16.37 -14.14 6.44
CA LEU A 671 17.03 -12.99 7.04
C LEU A 671 18.33 -13.34 7.76
N GLY A 672 18.42 -14.54 8.35
CA GLY A 672 19.62 -14.96 9.09
C GLY A 672 20.75 -15.47 8.21
N LYS A 673 20.43 -15.95 7.00
CA LYS A 673 21.40 -16.50 6.05
C LYS A 673 21.70 -15.58 4.86
N GLY A 674 20.90 -14.52 4.66
CA GLY A 674 21.04 -13.61 3.53
C GLY A 674 20.79 -14.30 2.18
N LEU A 675 19.97 -15.36 2.20
CA LEU A 675 19.68 -16.19 1.04
C LEU A 675 18.22 -16.02 0.64
N TRP A 676 17.98 -15.91 -0.65
CA TRP A 676 16.64 -15.90 -1.22
C TRP A 676 16.40 -17.13 -2.09
N PHE A 677 15.13 -17.47 -2.22
CA PHE A 677 14.64 -18.53 -3.08
C PHE A 677 13.27 -18.16 -3.61
N ASN A 678 13.12 -18.08 -4.93
CA ASN A 678 11.83 -17.94 -5.59
C ASN A 678 11.27 -19.33 -5.90
N PHE A 679 10.17 -19.66 -5.25
CA PHE A 679 9.43 -20.92 -5.40
C PHE A 679 8.63 -20.99 -6.70
N GLU A 680 8.40 -19.87 -7.40
CA GLU A 680 7.79 -19.84 -8.73
C GLU A 680 8.82 -20.07 -9.84
N THR A 681 9.96 -19.39 -9.80
CA THR A 681 10.99 -19.48 -10.86
C THR A 681 12.09 -20.52 -10.57
N GLY A 682 12.26 -20.93 -9.32
CA GLY A 682 13.34 -21.81 -8.87
C GLY A 682 14.68 -21.10 -8.67
N GLU A 683 14.75 -19.79 -8.94
CA GLU A 683 15.93 -18.97 -8.77
C GLU A 683 16.27 -18.81 -7.28
N LYS A 684 17.56 -18.72 -7.00
CA LYS A 684 18.07 -18.58 -5.65
C LYS A 684 19.41 -17.88 -5.67
N GLY A 685 19.72 -17.20 -4.58
CA GLY A 685 21.00 -16.56 -4.47
C GLY A 685 21.24 -15.95 -3.11
N ASN A 686 22.39 -15.33 -2.98
CA ASN A 686 22.71 -14.46 -1.86
C ASN A 686 22.20 -13.03 -2.09
N ALA A 687 22.49 -12.11 -1.18
CA ALA A 687 22.02 -10.74 -1.25
C ALA A 687 22.50 -9.98 -2.50
N LEU A 688 23.76 -10.18 -2.93
CA LEU A 688 24.27 -9.59 -4.18
C LEU A 688 23.54 -10.14 -5.41
N GLN A 689 23.27 -11.44 -5.44
CA GLN A 689 22.52 -12.06 -6.54
C GLN A 689 21.06 -11.62 -6.53
N LEU A 690 20.49 -11.27 -5.38
CA LEU A 690 19.16 -10.67 -5.31
C LEU A 690 19.15 -9.26 -5.92
N ILE A 691 20.16 -8.45 -5.60
CA ILE A 691 20.35 -7.12 -6.20
C ILE A 691 20.46 -7.24 -7.72
N ALA A 692 21.35 -8.10 -8.21
CA ALA A 692 21.54 -8.31 -9.64
C ALA A 692 20.24 -8.72 -10.34
N ALA A 693 19.52 -9.70 -9.77
CA ALA A 693 18.27 -10.20 -10.33
C ALA A 693 17.16 -9.13 -10.35
N GLN A 694 17.00 -8.37 -9.27
CA GLN A 694 15.91 -7.40 -9.14
C GLN A 694 16.19 -6.09 -9.90
N MET A 695 17.45 -5.68 -9.98
CA MET A 695 17.86 -4.47 -10.69
C MET A 695 18.11 -4.72 -12.18
N GLY A 696 18.14 -5.99 -12.61
CA GLY A 696 18.44 -6.36 -14.00
C GLY A 696 19.88 -6.06 -14.42
N PHE A 697 20.83 -6.09 -13.47
CA PHE A 697 22.23 -5.82 -13.77
C PHE A 697 22.87 -7.00 -14.48
N ASN A 698 23.47 -6.73 -15.65
CA ASN A 698 24.21 -7.71 -16.43
C ASN A 698 25.71 -7.74 -16.06
N ASP A 699 26.23 -6.67 -15.45
CA ASP A 699 27.60 -6.59 -14.93
C ASP A 699 27.61 -6.73 -13.40
N PHE A 700 28.55 -7.52 -12.90
CA PHE A 700 28.80 -7.68 -11.47
C PHE A 700 29.28 -6.38 -10.81
N LYS A 701 29.96 -5.50 -11.55
CA LYS A 701 30.41 -4.21 -11.04
C LYS A 701 29.25 -3.33 -10.58
N ASP A 702 28.18 -3.24 -11.38
CA ASP A 702 26.98 -2.46 -11.06
C ASP A 702 26.27 -3.03 -9.82
N THR A 703 26.28 -4.36 -9.67
CA THR A 703 25.76 -5.05 -8.48
C THR A 703 26.56 -4.65 -7.23
N LEU A 704 27.89 -4.57 -7.33
CA LEU A 704 28.75 -4.17 -6.23
C LEU A 704 28.62 -2.69 -5.88
N ASP A 705 28.48 -1.81 -6.88
CA ASP A 705 28.33 -0.37 -6.65
C ASP A 705 26.95 -0.04 -6.06
N TYR A 706 25.89 -0.73 -6.49
CA TYR A 706 24.59 -0.68 -5.82
C TYR A 706 24.67 -1.22 -4.39
N ALA A 707 25.34 -2.36 -4.18
CA ALA A 707 25.50 -2.93 -2.84
C ALA A 707 26.21 -1.99 -1.87
N LYS A 708 27.30 -1.34 -2.29
CA LYS A 708 28.03 -0.34 -1.49
C LYS A 708 27.14 0.85 -1.13
N THR A 709 26.40 1.36 -2.10
CA THR A 709 25.44 2.46 -1.91
C THR A 709 24.34 2.05 -0.93
N PHE A 710 23.79 0.84 -1.09
CA PHE A 710 22.71 0.32 -0.24
C PHE A 710 23.13 0.18 1.23
N ILE A 711 24.32 -0.37 1.50
CA ILE A 711 24.83 -0.52 2.87
C ILE A 711 25.46 0.77 3.42
N ASN A 712 25.39 1.88 2.66
CA ASN A 712 26.00 3.17 3.00
C ASN A 712 27.50 3.03 3.36
N HIS A 713 28.23 2.23 2.58
CA HIS A 713 29.64 1.97 2.85
C HIS A 713 30.50 3.20 2.54
N ARG A 714 31.08 3.79 3.60
CA ARG A 714 32.24 4.71 3.53
C ARG A 714 33.53 3.95 3.78
N GLU A 715 34.62 4.30 3.08
CA GLU A 715 35.92 3.60 3.13
C GLU A 715 36.62 3.58 4.52
N GLU A 716 35.97 3.96 5.62
CA GLU A 716 36.62 4.17 6.93
C GLU A 716 36.09 3.30 8.11
N ASN A 717 35.11 2.41 7.92
CA ASN A 717 34.56 1.57 9.01
C ASN A 717 35.34 0.24 9.25
N TYR A 718 36.48 0.36 9.93
CA TYR A 718 37.21 -0.55 10.87
C TYR A 718 37.34 -2.11 10.71
N ARG A 719 38.60 -2.54 10.93
CA ARG A 719 39.20 -3.74 11.63
C ARG A 719 39.19 -5.10 10.92
N THR A 720 40.36 -5.43 10.36
CA THR A 720 40.76 -6.78 9.94
C THR A 720 41.26 -7.62 11.13
N GLU A 721 40.62 -8.77 11.37
CA GLU A 721 41.30 -9.88 12.07
C GLU A 721 42.04 -10.74 11.04
N LYS A 722 43.31 -11.05 11.32
CA LYS A 722 44.13 -11.94 10.49
C LYS A 722 43.59 -13.37 10.54
N PRO A 723 43.63 -14.12 9.42
CA PRO A 723 43.21 -15.51 9.42
C PRO A 723 44.24 -16.38 10.17
N ARG A 724 43.79 -17.20 11.12
CA ARG A 724 44.59 -18.30 11.68
C ARG A 724 44.12 -19.65 11.15
N VAL A 725 45.13 -20.45 10.81
CA VAL A 725 45.09 -21.75 10.12
C VAL A 725 44.35 -22.83 10.91
N LYS A 726 43.69 -23.73 10.15
CA LYS A 726 42.89 -24.89 10.58
C LYS A 726 43.62 -25.85 11.56
N LYS A 727 42.89 -26.31 12.58
CA LYS A 727 43.00 -27.67 13.16
C LYS A 727 41.60 -28.31 13.22
N LYS A 728 41.53 -29.61 12.93
CA LYS A 728 40.32 -30.43 12.78
C LYS A 728 39.55 -30.65 14.09
N GLU A 729 38.22 -30.59 13.96
CA GLU A 729 37.09 -31.17 14.75
C GLU A 729 37.06 -30.99 16.29
N PRO A 730 35.87 -30.77 16.91
CA PRO A 730 34.54 -31.26 16.51
C PRO A 730 33.49 -30.18 16.23
N VAL A 731 32.55 -30.50 15.34
CA VAL A 731 31.29 -29.78 15.16
C VAL A 731 30.35 -30.11 16.33
N ILE A 732 29.96 -29.08 17.09
CA ILE A 732 28.84 -29.10 18.04
C ILE A 732 28.16 -27.73 17.90
N LYS A 733 26.86 -27.54 17.63
CA LYS A 733 25.70 -28.39 17.30
C LYS A 733 24.70 -27.44 16.65
N GLU A 734 24.03 -27.86 15.57
CA GLU A 734 22.70 -27.32 15.25
C GLU A 734 21.83 -27.41 16.51
N SER A 735 21.09 -26.36 16.84
CA SER A 735 20.28 -26.28 18.06
C SER A 735 19.45 -27.55 18.23
N PRO A 736 19.38 -28.13 19.45
CA PRO A 736 19.07 -29.54 19.63
C PRO A 736 17.66 -29.87 19.14
N ASN A 737 17.64 -30.53 17.99
CA ASN A 737 17.02 -31.83 17.84
C ASN A 737 15.49 -31.80 17.63
N LYS A 738 15.02 -31.22 16.51
CA LYS A 738 13.65 -31.43 15.99
C LYS A 738 13.33 -32.92 15.79
N LYS A 739 14.33 -33.74 15.43
CA LYS A 739 14.24 -35.22 15.41
C LYS A 739 14.04 -35.78 16.82
N ALA A 740 14.79 -35.34 17.84
CA ALA A 740 14.50 -35.76 19.22
C ALA A 740 13.20 -35.21 19.78
N TYR A 741 12.70 -34.06 19.31
CA TYR A 741 11.36 -33.64 19.67
C TYR A 741 10.30 -34.57 19.07
N ALA A 742 10.47 -35.01 17.81
CA ALA A 742 9.62 -36.05 17.23
C ALA A 742 9.72 -37.38 18.00
N GLN A 743 10.93 -37.81 18.40
CA GLN A 743 11.14 -38.98 19.26
C GLN A 743 10.47 -38.80 20.64
N LYS A 744 10.52 -37.61 21.22
CA LYS A 744 9.84 -37.27 22.48
C LYS A 744 8.33 -37.36 22.34
N LEU A 745 7.76 -36.78 21.28
CA LEU A 745 6.33 -36.88 21.01
C LEU A 745 5.91 -38.34 20.77
N TYR A 746 6.74 -39.13 20.10
CA TYR A 746 6.53 -40.57 19.91
C TYR A 746 6.50 -41.31 21.25
N ALA A 747 7.47 -41.06 22.14
CA ALA A 747 7.52 -41.66 23.47
C ALA A 747 6.32 -41.29 24.36
N GLN A 748 5.75 -40.10 24.17
CA GLN A 748 4.56 -39.62 24.89
C GLN A 748 3.24 -40.08 24.29
N SER A 749 3.27 -40.73 23.12
CA SER A 749 2.07 -41.14 22.40
C SER A 749 1.64 -42.57 22.74
N VAL A 750 0.34 -42.81 22.68
CA VAL A 750 -0.31 -44.11 22.97
C VAL A 750 -0.92 -44.70 21.69
N PRO A 751 -1.30 -46.00 21.67
CA PRO A 751 -2.08 -46.57 20.57
C PRO A 751 -3.36 -45.77 20.27
N LEU A 752 -3.83 -45.80 19.02
CA LEU A 752 -5.02 -45.05 18.60
C LEU A 752 -6.34 -45.60 19.15
N GLU A 753 -6.41 -46.90 19.45
CA GLU A 753 -7.63 -47.58 19.87
C GLU A 753 -8.23 -46.97 21.14
N GLY A 754 -9.54 -46.69 21.12
CA GLY A 754 -10.28 -46.05 22.21
C GLY A 754 -10.05 -44.54 22.36
N THR A 755 -9.28 -43.90 21.47
CA THR A 755 -8.88 -42.48 21.61
C THR A 755 -9.67 -41.52 20.72
N LEU A 756 -9.54 -40.20 20.97
CA LEU A 756 -10.06 -39.16 20.08
C LEU A 756 -9.43 -39.21 18.68
N GLY A 757 -8.21 -39.74 18.55
CA GLY A 757 -7.56 -39.96 17.26
C GLY A 757 -8.25 -41.04 16.42
N GLU A 758 -8.69 -42.12 17.05
CA GLU A 758 -9.54 -43.12 16.39
C GLU A 758 -10.89 -42.53 16.01
N ARG A 759 -11.50 -41.71 16.89
CA ARG A 759 -12.75 -41.01 16.56
C ARG A 759 -12.59 -40.10 15.34
N TYR A 760 -11.49 -39.36 15.27
CA TYR A 760 -11.14 -38.53 14.12
C TYR A 760 -11.10 -39.35 12.82
N LEU A 761 -10.39 -40.48 12.81
CA LEU A 761 -10.26 -41.31 11.62
C LEU A 761 -11.58 -41.98 11.24
N LYS A 762 -12.23 -42.69 12.18
CA LYS A 762 -13.46 -43.46 11.91
C LYS A 762 -14.68 -42.58 11.64
N HIS A 763 -14.97 -41.64 12.53
CA HIS A 763 -16.24 -40.91 12.49
C HIS A 763 -16.19 -39.63 11.67
N HIS A 764 -15.07 -38.89 11.70
CA HIS A 764 -14.96 -37.63 10.95
C HIS A 764 -14.42 -37.82 9.53
N ARG A 765 -13.55 -38.82 9.33
CA ARG A 765 -12.87 -39.07 8.05
C ARG A 765 -13.32 -40.34 7.32
N HIS A 766 -14.17 -41.18 7.94
CA HIS A 766 -14.65 -42.45 7.40
C HIS A 766 -13.50 -43.43 7.04
N LEU A 767 -12.37 -43.33 7.75
CA LEU A 767 -11.19 -44.17 7.58
C LEU A 767 -11.18 -45.23 8.65
N THR A 768 -11.35 -46.50 8.26
CA THR A 768 -11.36 -47.64 9.19
C THR A 768 -10.09 -48.51 9.10
N ASP A 769 -9.34 -48.39 8.00
CA ASP A 769 -8.21 -49.26 7.68
C ASP A 769 -6.85 -48.60 7.98
N TYR A 770 -6.63 -48.25 9.25
CA TYR A 770 -5.40 -47.60 9.73
C TYR A 770 -4.63 -48.42 10.77
N ALA A 771 -5.07 -49.64 11.09
CA ALA A 771 -4.48 -50.46 12.15
C ALA A 771 -2.98 -50.75 11.96
N GLN A 772 -2.53 -50.83 10.71
CA GLN A 772 -1.13 -51.09 10.34
C GLN A 772 -0.32 -49.81 10.08
N ALA A 773 -1.00 -48.65 9.99
CA ALA A 773 -0.34 -47.39 9.68
C ALA A 773 0.53 -46.92 10.86
N GLN A 774 1.62 -46.21 10.57
CA GLN A 774 2.50 -45.63 11.60
C GLN A 774 1.86 -44.39 12.27
N LEU A 775 0.69 -44.58 12.88
CA LEU A 775 -0.11 -43.55 13.54
C LEU A 775 -0.27 -43.86 15.03
N ARG A 776 -0.27 -42.82 15.84
CA ARG A 776 -0.43 -42.87 17.30
C ARG A 776 -1.30 -41.72 17.77
N PHE A 777 -1.79 -41.81 18.99
CA PHE A 777 -2.52 -40.73 19.65
C PHE A 777 -1.64 -40.01 20.66
N LEU A 778 -1.63 -38.69 20.61
CA LEU A 778 -0.96 -37.85 21.58
C LEU A 778 -2.01 -37.19 22.49
N PRO A 779 -2.08 -37.52 23.80
CA PRO A 779 -3.13 -37.02 24.67
C PRO A 779 -3.18 -35.49 24.81
N ALA A 780 -2.01 -34.84 24.75
CA ALA A 780 -1.91 -33.38 24.82
C ALA A 780 -0.65 -32.87 24.10
N ILE A 781 -0.79 -31.81 23.31
CA ILE A 781 0.32 -31.04 22.77
C ILE A 781 0.04 -29.54 22.88
N ALA A 782 1.08 -28.77 23.20
CA ALA A 782 1.00 -27.33 23.27
C ALA A 782 0.62 -26.71 21.90
N THR A 783 -0.27 -25.73 21.97
CA THR A 783 -0.73 -24.89 20.86
C THR A 783 -1.13 -23.51 21.40
N TRP A 784 -1.63 -22.66 20.53
CA TRP A 784 -2.17 -21.36 20.91
C TRP A 784 -3.56 -21.19 20.31
N HIS A 785 -4.49 -20.70 21.11
CA HIS A 785 -5.85 -20.31 20.73
C HIS A 785 -5.99 -18.80 20.96
N GLN A 786 -6.15 -18.02 19.89
CA GLN A 786 -6.31 -16.55 19.98
C GLN A 786 -5.27 -15.87 20.90
N GLY A 787 -4.01 -16.29 20.83
CA GLY A 787 -2.91 -15.74 21.64
C GLY A 787 -2.79 -16.27 23.07
N LYS A 788 -3.66 -17.20 23.51
CA LYS A 788 -3.56 -17.92 24.79
C LYS A 788 -2.98 -19.31 24.60
N LYS A 789 -2.10 -19.75 25.50
CA LYS A 789 -1.55 -21.12 25.47
C LYS A 789 -2.67 -22.13 25.75
N ALA A 790 -2.75 -23.15 24.93
CA ALA A 790 -3.67 -24.28 25.11
C ALA A 790 -2.90 -25.59 24.93
N ALA A 791 -3.44 -26.68 25.49
CA ALA A 791 -2.95 -28.04 25.26
C ALA A 791 -4.12 -28.87 24.74
N VAL A 792 -3.95 -29.46 23.56
CA VAL A 792 -5.03 -30.18 22.86
C VAL A 792 -4.57 -31.57 22.45
N PRO A 793 -5.48 -32.57 22.37
CA PRO A 793 -5.15 -33.90 21.86
C PRO A 793 -4.75 -33.85 20.38
N ALA A 794 -4.03 -34.84 19.87
CA ALA A 794 -3.61 -34.86 18.48
C ALA A 794 -3.42 -36.29 17.92
N VAL A 795 -3.58 -36.44 16.61
CA VAL A 795 -3.05 -37.60 15.87
C VAL A 795 -1.58 -37.34 15.55
N LEU A 796 -0.73 -38.32 15.85
CA LEU A 796 0.69 -38.30 15.54
C LEU A 796 0.98 -39.33 14.45
N ALA A 797 1.44 -38.88 13.29
CA ALA A 797 1.87 -39.74 12.20
C ALA A 797 3.40 -39.73 12.09
N VAL A 798 4.03 -40.88 11.97
CA VAL A 798 5.46 -41.05 12.25
C VAL A 798 6.17 -41.71 11.07
N ALA A 799 7.23 -41.09 10.59
CA ALA A 799 8.14 -41.72 9.63
C ALA A 799 9.38 -42.26 10.37
N LYS A 800 9.78 -43.48 10.03
CA LYS A 800 10.99 -44.12 10.55
C LYS A 800 12.07 -44.16 9.48
N ASP A 801 13.33 -44.08 9.90
CA ASP A 801 14.46 -44.30 9.01
C ASP A 801 14.76 -45.80 8.81
N LEU A 802 15.76 -46.12 7.99
CA LEU A 802 16.13 -47.51 7.65
C LEU A 802 16.56 -48.34 8.87
N LYS A 803 16.87 -47.71 10.01
CA LYS A 803 17.22 -48.39 11.26
C LYS A 803 16.00 -48.58 12.18
N GLY A 804 14.80 -48.18 11.74
CA GLY A 804 13.56 -48.24 12.53
C GLY A 804 13.39 -47.08 13.51
N GLU A 805 14.29 -46.09 13.50
CA GLU A 805 14.27 -44.94 14.40
C GLU A 805 13.36 -43.83 13.87
N VAL A 806 12.68 -43.10 14.77
CA VAL A 806 11.80 -41.99 14.38
C VAL A 806 12.61 -40.88 13.71
N ASN A 807 12.34 -40.63 12.42
CA ASN A 807 12.94 -39.58 11.61
C ASN A 807 12.23 -38.23 11.80
N HIS A 808 10.92 -38.23 11.60
CA HIS A 808 10.05 -37.08 11.79
C HIS A 808 8.64 -37.52 12.17
N ALA A 809 7.86 -36.60 12.72
CA ALA A 809 6.47 -36.85 13.04
C ALA A 809 5.60 -35.64 12.65
N GLN A 810 4.43 -35.91 12.09
CA GLN A 810 3.40 -34.93 11.80
C GLN A 810 2.29 -35.00 12.84
N VAL A 811 1.97 -33.85 13.42
CA VAL A 811 0.93 -33.68 14.41
C VAL A 811 -0.28 -33.05 13.74
N ILE A 812 -1.46 -33.67 13.90
CA ILE A 812 -2.76 -33.11 13.56
C ILE A 812 -3.51 -32.87 14.86
N ARG A 813 -3.68 -31.60 15.26
CA ARG A 813 -4.33 -31.21 16.52
C ARG A 813 -5.84 -31.37 16.42
N LEU A 814 -6.43 -31.95 17.46
CA LEU A 814 -7.85 -32.30 17.55
C LEU A 814 -8.54 -31.48 18.64
N ASN A 815 -9.79 -31.14 18.37
CA ASN A 815 -10.64 -30.48 19.33
C ASN A 815 -10.99 -31.48 20.46
N PRO A 816 -10.76 -31.14 21.74
CA PRO A 816 -10.96 -32.08 22.84
C PRO A 816 -12.43 -32.48 23.06
N LEU A 817 -13.38 -31.69 22.58
CA LEU A 817 -14.82 -31.95 22.71
C LEU A 817 -15.33 -32.80 21.54
N THR A 818 -15.00 -32.42 20.30
CA THR A 818 -15.59 -33.03 19.10
C THR A 818 -14.75 -34.15 18.51
N GLY A 819 -13.43 -34.14 18.73
CA GLY A 819 -12.48 -35.03 18.06
C GLY A 819 -12.22 -34.68 16.59
N GLU A 820 -12.74 -33.56 16.07
CA GLU A 820 -12.40 -33.04 14.74
C GLU A 820 -11.10 -32.21 14.78
N LYS A 821 -10.56 -31.79 13.63
CA LYS A 821 -9.42 -30.85 13.55
C LYS A 821 -9.71 -29.59 14.39
N ASP A 822 -8.77 -29.23 15.26
CA ASP A 822 -8.88 -28.07 16.12
C ASP A 822 -8.62 -26.77 15.35
N LYS A 823 -9.67 -26.17 14.77
CA LYS A 823 -9.59 -24.92 13.99
C LYS A 823 -9.13 -23.70 14.80
N GLN A 824 -9.12 -23.78 16.13
CA GLN A 824 -8.65 -22.69 17.00
C GLN A 824 -7.12 -22.69 17.17
N SER A 825 -6.46 -23.82 16.90
CA SER A 825 -4.99 -23.94 16.99
C SER A 825 -4.28 -23.09 15.95
N THR A 826 -3.27 -22.31 16.37
CA THR A 826 -2.36 -21.59 15.47
C THR A 826 -1.75 -22.48 14.39
N PHE A 827 -1.50 -23.76 14.70
CA PHE A 827 -1.12 -24.76 13.71
C PHE A 827 -2.01 -25.99 13.84
N ILE A 828 -2.97 -26.15 12.93
CA ILE A 828 -3.83 -27.35 12.88
C ILE A 828 -2.98 -28.60 12.56
N LYS A 829 -2.04 -28.48 11.62
CA LYS A 829 -1.14 -29.54 11.16
C LYS A 829 0.31 -29.05 11.18
N GLN A 830 1.23 -29.81 11.75
CA GLN A 830 2.63 -29.40 11.92
C GLN A 830 3.58 -30.60 11.89
N THR A 831 4.66 -30.50 11.11
CA THR A 831 5.70 -31.54 11.03
C THR A 831 6.93 -31.16 11.86
N TYR A 832 7.40 -32.09 12.70
CA TYR A 832 8.62 -31.99 13.50
C TYR A 832 9.66 -32.98 12.97
N GLY A 833 10.80 -32.49 12.51
CA GLY A 833 11.82 -33.26 11.80
C GLY A 833 11.88 -32.88 10.31
N SER A 834 12.67 -33.61 9.52
CA SER A 834 12.83 -33.35 8.08
C SER A 834 12.13 -34.43 7.26
N PRO A 835 11.02 -34.12 6.55
CA PRO A 835 10.33 -35.10 5.71
C PRO A 835 11.07 -35.45 4.41
N LYS A 836 12.17 -34.75 4.08
CA LYS A 836 12.93 -35.02 2.86
C LYS A 836 13.49 -36.45 2.86
N GLY A 837 13.11 -37.24 1.86
CA GLY A 837 13.61 -38.59 1.65
C GLY A 837 12.97 -39.68 2.54
N PHE A 838 12.02 -39.32 3.40
CA PHE A 838 11.31 -40.26 4.26
C PHE A 838 9.81 -40.05 4.14
N ALA A 839 9.06 -41.14 4.00
CA ALA A 839 7.61 -41.10 3.93
C ALA A 839 7.00 -41.79 5.15
N ILE A 840 5.78 -41.43 5.51
CA ILE A 840 5.02 -42.14 6.54
C ILE A 840 4.40 -43.37 5.90
N ASP A 841 4.77 -44.56 6.37
CA ASP A 841 4.21 -45.80 5.88
C ASP A 841 2.81 -46.02 6.49
N LEU A 842 1.82 -46.13 5.61
CA LEU A 842 0.42 -46.31 5.99
C LEU A 842 -0.02 -47.77 5.88
N ASN A 843 0.77 -48.62 5.23
CA ASN A 843 0.51 -50.04 5.11
C ASN A 843 1.83 -50.84 4.93
N PRO A 844 2.66 -50.92 5.98
CA PRO A 844 4.02 -51.47 5.89
C PRO A 844 4.05 -52.99 5.61
N ASN A 845 2.94 -53.69 5.87
CA ASN A 845 2.83 -55.15 5.69
C ASN A 845 2.26 -55.55 4.32
N ALA A 846 2.02 -54.58 3.43
CA ALA A 846 1.48 -54.80 2.10
C ALA A 846 2.48 -55.50 1.17
N GLN A 847 2.01 -56.53 0.45
CA GLN A 847 2.78 -57.21 -0.60
C GLN A 847 2.38 -56.66 -1.98
N SER A 848 2.73 -55.42 -2.27
CA SER A 848 2.49 -54.80 -3.58
C SER A 848 3.78 -54.66 -4.39
N LYS A 849 3.69 -54.95 -5.70
CA LYS A 849 4.78 -54.66 -6.66
C LYS A 849 4.90 -53.16 -6.97
N ALA A 850 3.88 -52.36 -6.64
CA ALA A 850 3.81 -50.92 -6.89
C ALA A 850 3.91 -50.11 -5.59
N SER A 851 4.63 -49.00 -5.62
CA SER A 851 4.74 -48.05 -4.52
C SER A 851 3.81 -46.85 -4.74
N TRP A 852 2.83 -46.69 -3.86
CA TRP A 852 1.84 -45.62 -3.94
C TRP A 852 2.22 -44.46 -3.02
N PHE A 853 2.28 -43.25 -3.57
CA PHE A 853 2.66 -42.04 -2.85
C PHE A 853 1.53 -41.03 -2.86
N CYS A 854 1.17 -40.55 -1.68
CA CYS A 854 0.08 -39.61 -1.49
C CYS A 854 0.61 -38.31 -0.86
N GLU A 855 -0.02 -37.18 -1.22
CA GLU A 855 0.33 -35.88 -0.65
C GLU A 855 0.04 -35.81 0.86
N GLY A 856 -1.16 -36.25 1.26
CA GLY A 856 -1.64 -36.23 2.64
C GLY A 856 -1.79 -37.61 3.28
N LEU A 857 -1.98 -37.60 4.61
CA LEU A 857 -2.27 -38.81 5.40
C LEU A 857 -3.69 -39.30 5.13
N GLU A 858 -4.65 -38.38 5.09
CA GLU A 858 -6.06 -38.70 4.83
C GLU A 858 -6.22 -39.30 3.42
N THR A 859 -5.63 -38.67 2.40
CA THR A 859 -5.57 -39.19 1.02
C THR A 859 -5.00 -40.61 0.98
N GLY A 860 -3.87 -40.86 1.67
CA GLY A 860 -3.23 -42.17 1.68
C GLY A 860 -4.05 -43.26 2.40
N LEU A 861 -4.67 -42.95 3.54
CA LEU A 861 -5.53 -43.89 4.24
C LEU A 861 -6.82 -44.21 3.45
N SER A 862 -7.32 -43.28 2.63
CA SER A 862 -8.40 -43.56 1.69
C SER A 862 -7.98 -44.62 0.67
N VAL A 863 -6.76 -44.50 0.12
CA VAL A 863 -6.20 -45.51 -0.80
C VAL A 863 -6.06 -46.88 -0.13
N VAL A 864 -5.60 -46.93 1.14
CA VAL A 864 -5.52 -48.19 1.91
C VAL A 864 -6.92 -48.80 2.13
N SER A 865 -7.92 -47.97 2.42
CA SER A 865 -9.31 -48.42 2.58
C SER A 865 -9.85 -49.04 1.28
N ALA A 866 -9.44 -48.49 0.13
CA ALA A 866 -9.81 -49.01 -1.19
C ALA A 866 -9.12 -50.35 -1.52
N ASP A 867 -7.84 -50.52 -1.18
CA ASP A 867 -7.15 -51.79 -1.37
C ASP A 867 -6.05 -51.99 -0.32
N LYS A 868 -6.33 -52.90 0.61
CA LYS A 868 -5.45 -53.25 1.73
C LYS A 868 -4.18 -53.98 1.31
N SER A 869 -4.08 -54.40 0.04
CA SER A 869 -2.88 -55.04 -0.51
C SER A 869 -1.83 -54.03 -1.01
N LEU A 870 -2.15 -52.73 -1.09
CA LEU A 870 -1.27 -51.71 -1.64
C LEU A 870 -0.25 -51.18 -0.63
N SER A 871 0.99 -50.99 -1.08
CA SER A 871 2.03 -50.30 -0.30
C SER A 871 1.87 -48.79 -0.47
N VAL A 872 1.25 -48.15 0.53
CA VAL A 872 0.89 -46.71 0.50
C VAL A 872 1.74 -45.90 1.46
N LYS A 873 2.31 -44.80 0.98
CA LYS A 873 3.19 -43.91 1.72
C LYS A 873 2.75 -42.46 1.59
N ALA A 874 2.65 -41.73 2.71
CA ALA A 874 2.32 -40.31 2.70
C ALA A 874 3.58 -39.43 2.76
N LEU A 875 3.69 -38.47 1.85
CA LEU A 875 4.85 -37.59 1.69
C LEU A 875 4.72 -36.25 2.42
N LEU A 876 3.53 -35.93 2.94
CA LEU A 876 3.26 -34.73 3.73
C LEU A 876 3.44 -33.41 2.96
N GLY A 877 3.13 -33.43 1.67
CA GLY A 877 3.16 -32.26 0.79
C GLY A 877 3.74 -32.54 -0.60
N LYS A 878 3.20 -31.86 -1.61
CA LYS A 878 3.60 -31.95 -3.03
C LYS A 878 5.10 -31.78 -3.29
N SER A 879 5.80 -30.92 -2.54
CA SER A 879 7.23 -30.67 -2.74
C SER A 879 8.14 -31.87 -2.40
N ASN A 880 7.66 -32.82 -1.58
CA ASN A 880 8.45 -33.97 -1.15
C ASN A 880 8.48 -35.12 -2.18
N PHE A 881 7.66 -35.07 -3.25
CA PHE A 881 7.73 -36.02 -4.36
C PHE A 881 9.11 -36.01 -5.05
N LEU A 882 9.80 -34.86 -5.08
CA LEU A 882 11.18 -34.74 -5.57
C LEU A 882 12.22 -35.45 -4.70
N SER A 883 11.85 -35.83 -3.48
CA SER A 883 12.77 -36.48 -2.53
C SER A 883 12.64 -37.99 -2.47
N ILE A 884 11.69 -38.59 -3.22
CA ILE A 884 11.52 -40.05 -3.29
C ILE A 884 12.84 -40.68 -3.75
N ASP A 885 13.44 -41.59 -2.99
CA ASP A 885 14.64 -42.27 -3.45
C ASP A 885 14.26 -43.39 -4.43
N PRO A 886 14.67 -43.32 -5.72
CA PRO A 886 14.36 -44.37 -6.70
C PRO A 886 14.85 -45.76 -6.28
N ASN A 887 15.87 -45.85 -5.44
CA ASN A 887 16.42 -47.13 -4.98
C ASN A 887 15.53 -47.82 -3.92
N THR A 888 14.62 -47.08 -3.30
CA THR A 888 13.76 -47.58 -2.20
C THR A 888 12.33 -47.92 -2.64
N VAL A 889 12.02 -47.73 -3.93
CA VAL A 889 10.67 -47.92 -4.49
C VAL A 889 10.61 -49.05 -5.50
N GLY A 890 9.44 -49.69 -5.62
CA GLY A 890 9.16 -50.75 -6.58
C GLY A 890 9.31 -50.30 -8.04
N LYS A 891 9.25 -51.25 -8.99
CA LYS A 891 9.35 -50.94 -10.43
C LYS A 891 8.21 -50.02 -10.91
N GLN A 892 7.04 -50.12 -10.29
CA GLN A 892 5.90 -49.24 -10.56
C GLN A 892 5.72 -48.26 -9.40
N VAL A 893 5.48 -47.00 -9.73
CA VAL A 893 5.24 -45.90 -8.79
C VAL A 893 3.95 -45.21 -9.17
N VAL A 894 3.05 -45.00 -8.21
CA VAL A 894 1.78 -44.31 -8.44
C VAL A 894 1.72 -43.07 -7.56
N PHE A 895 1.46 -41.92 -8.16
CA PHE A 895 1.24 -40.66 -7.47
C PHE A 895 -0.26 -40.41 -7.34
N CYS A 896 -0.74 -40.39 -6.10
CA CYS A 896 -2.08 -39.93 -5.76
C CYS A 896 -2.01 -38.45 -5.41
N LEU A 897 -2.47 -37.60 -6.32
CA LEU A 897 -2.45 -36.15 -6.16
C LEU A 897 -3.87 -35.63 -5.87
N ASP A 898 -3.94 -34.53 -5.13
CA ASP A 898 -5.19 -33.80 -4.93
C ASP A 898 -5.55 -33.05 -6.23
N ASN A 899 -6.84 -32.96 -6.59
CA ASN A 899 -7.25 -32.33 -7.85
C ASN A 899 -7.48 -30.82 -7.68
N ASP A 900 -6.43 -30.03 -7.51
CA ASP A 900 -6.51 -28.56 -7.47
C ASP A 900 -6.83 -27.87 -8.83
N GLY A 901 -7.21 -28.62 -9.87
CA GLY A 901 -7.41 -28.13 -11.24
C GLY A 901 -6.10 -27.68 -11.91
N ASN A 902 -6.09 -26.53 -12.59
CA ASN A 902 -4.91 -26.05 -13.33
C ASN A 902 -3.66 -25.89 -12.45
N LYS A 903 -3.81 -25.74 -11.12
CA LYS A 903 -2.70 -25.67 -10.16
C LYS A 903 -2.07 -27.03 -9.82
N THR A 904 -2.73 -28.15 -10.12
CA THR A 904 -2.18 -29.48 -9.86
C THR A 904 -0.89 -29.72 -10.65
N PHE A 905 -0.81 -29.18 -11.87
CA PHE A 905 0.35 -29.32 -12.75
C PHE A 905 1.08 -28.01 -13.07
N SER A 906 0.63 -26.86 -12.55
CA SER A 906 1.25 -25.55 -12.84
C SER A 906 2.72 -25.43 -12.42
N ASP A 907 3.13 -26.20 -11.40
CA ASP A 907 4.48 -26.16 -10.85
C ASP A 907 5.23 -27.42 -11.29
N LEU A 908 6.42 -27.24 -11.88
CA LEU A 908 7.25 -28.30 -12.49
C LEU A 908 7.71 -29.42 -11.54
N ILE A 909 7.28 -29.41 -10.29
CA ILE A 909 7.69 -30.35 -9.23
C ILE A 909 7.28 -31.79 -9.58
N ILE A 910 6.03 -32.01 -9.97
CA ILE A 910 5.54 -33.37 -10.32
C ILE A 910 6.21 -33.84 -11.60
N ALA A 911 6.35 -32.97 -12.60
CA ALA A 911 7.06 -33.30 -13.84
C ALA A 911 8.53 -33.69 -13.58
N LYS A 912 9.26 -32.91 -12.76
CA LYS A 912 10.64 -33.21 -12.36
C LYS A 912 10.77 -34.48 -11.53
N ALA A 913 9.83 -34.74 -10.61
CA ALA A 913 9.82 -35.97 -9.81
C ALA A 913 9.56 -37.21 -10.68
N THR A 914 8.61 -37.11 -11.61
CA THR A 914 8.29 -38.12 -12.61
C THR A 914 9.49 -38.38 -13.51
N ALA A 915 10.11 -37.34 -14.08
CA ALA A 915 11.29 -37.47 -14.95
C ALA A 915 12.44 -38.22 -14.24
N ARG A 916 12.78 -37.82 -13.01
CA ARG A 916 13.86 -38.47 -12.24
C ARG A 916 13.58 -39.96 -11.96
N LEU A 917 12.33 -40.34 -11.71
CA LEU A 917 11.97 -41.74 -11.49
C LEU A 917 11.98 -42.55 -12.80
N LEU A 918 11.54 -41.95 -13.91
CA LEU A 918 11.61 -42.55 -15.23
C LEU A 918 13.06 -42.77 -15.68
N GLU A 919 13.94 -41.78 -15.47
CA GLU A 919 15.39 -41.88 -15.71
C GLU A 919 16.04 -43.00 -14.88
N ALA A 920 15.55 -43.21 -13.65
CA ALA A 920 15.95 -44.32 -12.80
C ALA A 920 15.27 -45.67 -13.17
N GLY A 921 14.62 -45.76 -14.33
CA GLY A 921 14.04 -46.99 -14.86
C GLY A 921 12.72 -47.44 -14.21
N LYS A 922 11.98 -46.52 -13.56
CA LYS A 922 10.66 -46.80 -12.96
C LYS A 922 9.53 -46.47 -13.93
N SER A 923 8.39 -47.15 -13.80
CA SER A 923 7.13 -46.77 -14.45
C SER A 923 6.32 -45.90 -13.49
N VAL A 924 5.94 -44.69 -13.92
CA VAL A 924 5.24 -43.71 -13.07
C VAL A 924 3.81 -43.48 -13.59
N PHE A 925 2.83 -43.58 -12.70
CA PHE A 925 1.41 -43.33 -12.96
C PHE A 925 0.88 -42.21 -12.08
N ILE A 926 -0.10 -41.45 -12.55
CA ILE A 926 -0.76 -40.38 -11.79
C ILE A 926 -2.26 -40.69 -11.70
N VAL A 927 -2.81 -40.55 -10.51
CA VAL A 927 -4.23 -40.72 -10.21
C VAL A 927 -4.69 -39.55 -9.36
N MET A 928 -5.84 -38.97 -9.71
CA MET A 928 -6.45 -37.83 -9.04
C MET A 928 -7.96 -38.05 -8.95
N PRO A 929 -8.66 -37.45 -7.97
CA PRO A 929 -10.11 -37.39 -7.95
C PRO A 929 -10.67 -36.78 -9.26
N GLU A 930 -11.83 -37.25 -9.72
CA GLU A 930 -12.46 -36.73 -10.94
C GLU A 930 -12.95 -35.29 -10.79
N THR A 931 -13.38 -34.91 -9.58
CA THR A 931 -13.91 -33.58 -9.28
C THR A 931 -12.79 -32.61 -8.90
N LYS A 932 -12.77 -31.44 -9.54
CA LYS A 932 -11.84 -30.34 -9.22
C LYS A 932 -12.13 -29.78 -7.83
N GLY A 933 -11.09 -29.68 -7.02
CA GLY A 933 -11.08 -29.22 -5.63
C GLY A 933 -11.04 -30.34 -4.60
N ASP A 934 -11.19 -31.60 -5.02
CA ASP A 934 -11.31 -32.75 -4.10
C ASP A 934 -9.96 -33.44 -3.86
N ASP A 935 -9.83 -34.05 -2.67
CA ASP A 935 -8.89 -35.13 -2.38
C ASP A 935 -9.60 -36.51 -2.34
N PHE A 936 -8.85 -37.61 -2.25
CA PHE A 936 -9.46 -38.95 -2.18
C PHE A 936 -10.21 -39.23 -0.86
N ASN A 937 -9.99 -38.46 0.20
CA ASN A 937 -10.81 -38.54 1.41
C ASN A 937 -12.17 -37.87 1.23
N ASP A 938 -12.26 -36.80 0.45
CA ASP A 938 -13.54 -36.19 0.08
C ASP A 938 -14.37 -37.16 -0.77
N VAL A 939 -13.77 -37.82 -1.76
CA VAL A 939 -14.44 -38.88 -2.55
C VAL A 939 -14.93 -40.02 -1.66
N LEU A 940 -14.09 -40.50 -0.73
CA LEU A 940 -14.49 -41.57 0.20
C LEU A 940 -15.68 -41.16 1.07
N ARG A 941 -15.68 -39.92 1.58
CA ARG A 941 -16.70 -39.42 2.51
C ARG A 941 -18.02 -39.10 1.82
N ARG A 942 -17.96 -38.54 0.62
CA ARG A 942 -19.13 -38.10 -0.16
C ARG A 942 -19.72 -39.24 -0.98
N ASP A 943 -18.87 -39.96 -1.72
CA ASP A 943 -19.30 -40.88 -2.79
C ASP A 943 -19.14 -42.36 -2.39
N GLY A 944 -18.40 -42.64 -1.32
CA GLY A 944 -18.26 -43.96 -0.72
C GLY A 944 -17.17 -44.83 -1.36
N LEU A 945 -16.92 -45.98 -0.72
CA LEU A 945 -15.78 -46.85 -1.04
C LEU A 945 -15.82 -47.43 -2.46
N GLY A 946 -17.02 -47.71 -3.00
CA GLY A 946 -17.17 -48.26 -4.35
C GLY A 946 -16.71 -47.29 -5.43
N VAL A 947 -17.02 -46.00 -5.29
CA VAL A 947 -16.61 -44.95 -6.24
C VAL A 947 -15.11 -44.72 -6.15
N LEU A 948 -14.57 -44.63 -4.94
CA LEU A 948 -13.13 -44.50 -4.72
C LEU A 948 -12.34 -45.64 -5.36
N LYS A 949 -12.77 -46.90 -5.19
CA LYS A 949 -12.14 -48.07 -5.82
C LYS A 949 -12.08 -47.94 -7.34
N ARG A 950 -13.17 -47.51 -7.98
CA ARG A 950 -13.23 -47.33 -9.43
C ARG A 950 -12.26 -46.24 -9.90
N GLN A 951 -12.18 -45.11 -9.21
CA GLN A 951 -11.26 -44.04 -9.59
C GLN A 951 -9.78 -44.47 -9.41
N LEU A 952 -9.46 -45.26 -8.39
CA LEU A 952 -8.11 -45.75 -8.16
C LEU A 952 -7.67 -46.87 -9.13
N THR A 953 -8.61 -47.57 -9.77
CA THR A 953 -8.27 -48.58 -10.80
C THR A 953 -7.82 -47.98 -12.14
N THR A 954 -8.14 -46.71 -12.40
CA THR A 954 -7.78 -46.02 -13.65
C THR A 954 -6.41 -45.36 -13.51
N LEU A 955 -5.35 -46.15 -13.71
CA LEU A 955 -3.97 -45.65 -13.69
C LEU A 955 -3.64 -44.94 -15.01
N ASN A 956 -3.41 -43.63 -14.95
CA ASN A 956 -2.97 -42.88 -16.13
C ASN A 956 -1.44 -42.82 -16.18
N ASP A 957 -0.86 -43.11 -17.34
CA ASP A 957 0.58 -42.97 -17.57
C ASP A 957 0.97 -41.50 -17.34
N ALA A 958 1.93 -41.28 -16.45
CA ALA A 958 2.32 -39.94 -16.03
C ALA A 958 2.88 -39.10 -17.20
N LYS A 959 3.55 -39.73 -18.18
CA LYS A 959 4.07 -39.03 -19.37
C LYS A 959 2.93 -38.52 -20.24
N LEU A 960 1.93 -39.37 -20.48
CA LEU A 960 0.77 -39.03 -21.32
C LEU A 960 -0.11 -37.97 -20.65
N MET A 961 -0.33 -38.07 -19.34
CA MET A 961 -1.12 -37.08 -18.61
C MET A 961 -0.45 -35.71 -18.55
N LEU A 962 0.85 -35.65 -18.28
CA LEU A 962 1.59 -34.38 -18.27
C LEU A 962 1.59 -33.73 -19.66
N LYS A 963 1.75 -34.51 -20.73
CA LYS A 963 1.68 -34.02 -22.11
C LYS A 963 0.29 -33.45 -22.44
N ASN A 964 -0.77 -34.20 -22.19
CA ASN A 964 -2.15 -33.76 -22.51
C ASN A 964 -2.57 -32.50 -21.72
N GLN A 965 -2.14 -32.37 -20.47
CA GLN A 965 -2.40 -31.19 -19.63
C GLN A 965 -1.60 -29.96 -20.10
N MET A 966 -0.36 -30.15 -20.52
CA MET A 966 0.44 -29.07 -21.09
C MET A 966 -0.13 -28.57 -22.43
N ASP A 967 -0.57 -29.49 -23.29
CA ASP A 967 -1.19 -29.16 -24.58
C ASP A 967 -2.50 -28.36 -24.38
N SER A 968 -3.30 -28.72 -23.36
CA SER A 968 -4.48 -27.97 -22.91
C SER A 968 -4.14 -26.57 -22.41
N LEU A 969 -3.11 -26.42 -21.56
CA LEU A 969 -2.66 -25.13 -21.03
C LEU A 969 -2.17 -24.18 -22.13
N THR A 970 -1.52 -24.70 -23.17
CA THR A 970 -1.11 -23.90 -24.35
C THR A 970 -2.26 -23.49 -25.27
N LYS A 971 -3.39 -24.20 -25.24
CA LYS A 971 -4.58 -23.87 -26.05
C LYS A 971 -5.39 -22.72 -25.46
N ASP A 972 -5.50 -22.66 -24.13
CA ASP A 972 -6.26 -21.62 -23.43
C ASP A 972 -5.46 -20.32 -23.22
N HIS A 973 -4.11 -20.37 -23.34
CA HIS A 973 -3.22 -19.22 -23.19
C HIS A 973 -2.04 -19.24 -24.20
N PRO A 974 -2.22 -18.75 -25.45
CA PRO A 974 -1.21 -18.83 -26.50
C PRO A 974 0.04 -17.96 -26.28
N GLU A 975 0.00 -17.00 -25.34
CA GLU A 975 1.12 -16.07 -25.06
C GLU A 975 2.01 -16.50 -23.88
N ALA A 976 1.72 -17.64 -23.24
CA ALA A 976 2.60 -18.17 -22.21
C ALA A 976 3.84 -18.80 -22.85
N ASN A 977 5.00 -18.15 -22.69
CA ASN A 977 6.30 -18.65 -23.16
C ASN A 977 6.79 -19.86 -22.31
N ILE A 978 6.03 -20.97 -22.33
CA ILE A 978 6.31 -22.23 -21.63
C ILE A 978 7.08 -23.22 -22.54
N LYS A 979 7.37 -22.83 -23.80
CA LYS A 979 7.92 -23.74 -24.82
C LYS A 979 9.42 -24.02 -24.74
N GLY A 980 10.22 -23.27 -23.98
CA GLY A 980 11.70 -23.38 -24.01
C GLY A 980 12.28 -24.58 -23.26
N ASP A 981 11.96 -24.73 -21.97
CA ASP A 981 12.62 -25.71 -21.10
C ASP A 981 11.86 -27.04 -20.92
N LEU A 982 10.55 -27.06 -21.15
CA LEU A 982 9.73 -28.26 -20.90
C LEU A 982 9.54 -29.17 -22.11
N SER A 983 9.45 -28.60 -23.32
CA SER A 983 9.40 -29.39 -24.56
C SER A 983 10.69 -30.20 -24.69
N SER A 984 11.84 -29.59 -24.40
CA SER A 984 13.15 -30.24 -24.42
C SER A 984 13.29 -31.35 -23.36
N LEU A 985 12.77 -31.19 -22.14
CA LEU A 985 12.79 -32.22 -21.08
C LEU A 985 11.92 -33.45 -21.40
N ILE A 986 10.79 -33.25 -22.09
CA ILE A 986 9.86 -34.32 -22.49
C ILE A 986 10.33 -34.98 -23.80
N ASP A 987 10.76 -34.20 -24.80
CA ASP A 987 11.17 -34.71 -26.11
C ASP A 987 12.54 -35.40 -26.09
N HIS A 988 13.52 -34.92 -25.29
CA HIS A 988 14.85 -35.54 -25.18
C HIS A 988 14.78 -36.95 -24.54
N ASN A 989 13.79 -37.20 -23.68
CA ASN A 989 13.57 -38.50 -23.06
C ASN A 989 12.66 -39.43 -23.89
N ILE A 990 11.90 -38.91 -24.86
CA ILE A 990 11.19 -39.72 -25.87
C ILE A 990 12.18 -40.30 -26.89
N THR A 991 13.26 -39.56 -27.22
CA THR A 991 14.27 -40.03 -28.18
C THR A 991 15.12 -41.18 -27.61
N THR A 992 15.43 -41.14 -26.30
CA THR A 992 16.33 -42.10 -25.65
C THR A 992 15.66 -43.44 -25.32
N ALA A 993 14.34 -43.46 -25.03
CA ALA A 993 13.57 -44.70 -24.86
C ALA A 993 13.23 -45.39 -26.21
N ASN A 994 13.05 -44.61 -27.28
CA ASN A 994 12.84 -45.19 -28.62
C ASN A 994 14.12 -45.82 -29.18
N GLN A 995 15.32 -45.37 -28.81
CA GLN A 995 16.58 -46.00 -29.23
C GLN A 995 16.80 -47.40 -28.61
N GLN A 996 16.31 -47.67 -27.41
CA GLN A 996 16.30 -49.03 -26.84
C GLN A 996 15.20 -49.93 -27.44
N SER A 997 14.13 -49.33 -27.96
CA SER A 997 13.01 -50.04 -28.61
C SER A 997 13.31 -50.41 -30.07
N ILE A 998 14.18 -49.64 -30.73
CA ILE A 998 14.61 -49.84 -32.12
C ILE A 998 15.63 -50.99 -32.23
N ALA A 999 16.40 -51.29 -31.18
CA ALA A 999 17.33 -52.42 -31.15
C ALA A 999 16.64 -53.81 -31.07
N ILE A 1000 15.34 -53.87 -30.75
CA ILE A 1000 14.55 -55.12 -30.69
C ILE A 1000 13.84 -55.39 -32.03
N LYS A 1001 13.71 -54.38 -32.90
CA LYS A 1001 13.07 -54.49 -34.22
C LYS A 1001 14.02 -54.86 -35.36
N SER A 1002 15.32 -55.03 -35.09
CA SER A 1002 16.34 -55.39 -36.09
C SER A 1002 16.83 -56.84 -35.99
N MET A 1003 16.13 -57.72 -35.26
CA MET A 1003 16.45 -59.15 -35.20
C MET A 1003 15.62 -59.96 -36.22
N PRO A 1004 16.17 -61.04 -36.82
CA PRO A 1004 15.46 -61.86 -37.79
C PRO A 1004 14.19 -62.51 -37.21
N ILE A 1005 13.14 -62.58 -38.04
CA ILE A 1005 11.76 -62.98 -37.69
C ILE A 1005 11.66 -64.35 -36.96
N ASN A 1006 12.62 -65.26 -37.16
CA ASN A 1006 12.58 -66.57 -36.52
C ASN A 1006 12.85 -66.55 -35.00
N THR A 1007 13.51 -65.51 -34.46
CA THR A 1007 13.75 -65.41 -33.00
C THR A 1007 12.58 -64.77 -32.26
N GLN A 1008 11.67 -64.08 -32.97
CA GLN A 1008 10.46 -63.51 -32.37
C GLN A 1008 9.37 -64.58 -32.13
N LYS A 1009 9.31 -65.64 -32.94
CA LYS A 1009 8.32 -66.72 -32.80
C LYS A 1009 8.60 -67.72 -31.68
N GLU A 1010 9.85 -67.88 -31.24
CA GLU A 1010 10.15 -68.80 -30.12
C GLU A 1010 9.84 -68.18 -28.74
N MET A 1011 9.80 -66.85 -28.60
CA MET A 1011 9.44 -66.21 -27.32
C MET A 1011 7.93 -66.07 -27.09
N GLU A 1012 7.08 -66.23 -28.11
CA GLU A 1012 5.61 -66.23 -27.94
C GLU A 1012 5.05 -67.60 -27.51
N ILE A 1013 5.87 -68.66 -27.47
CA ILE A 1013 5.45 -70.01 -27.05
C ILE A 1013 5.91 -70.34 -25.61
N THR A 1014 6.48 -69.38 -24.89
CA THR A 1014 6.73 -69.54 -23.44
C THR A 1014 6.30 -68.30 -22.65
N ARG A 1015 5.01 -67.98 -22.76
CA ARG A 1015 4.28 -67.18 -21.77
C ARG A 1015 2.91 -67.75 -21.51
#